data_AF-A0A0Q6F4Q0-F1
#
_entry.id   AF-A0A0Q6F4Q0-F1
#
_cell.length_a   1.000
_cell.length_b   1.000
_cell.length_c   1.000
_cell.angle_alpha   90.00
_cell.angle_beta   90.00
_cell.angle_gamma   90.00
#
_symmetry.space_group_name_H-M   'P 1'
#
loop_
_entity.id
_entity.type
_entity.pdbx_description
1 polymer ?
#
loop_
_entity_poly.entity_id
_entity_poly.type
_entity_poly.pdbx_seq_one_letter_code
_entity_poly.pdbx_strand_id
1 'polypeptide(L)'
;MFDLAERHKRWFGMLPLPAYSDYAARRLILVAVQGEDLLGYAIFRLPGTRVTLAQLCVEPAHRRGGIAQLLVDELSRLHADREGIALRCRRDWPATKAWPRLGFEVRSNAPGRSKKGHLLTAWWRDHGHDDLFSSLAAESARMPVAIDTNVFRDLHEDGRGVRAEQSQALTADWLADDIELVLTPGNLLEFNAIDDVALRQRLLGTAQASYQIVGRPPADGPDPAVKLTAQVIGAVPPDDLTRDPSLLRDAQLLAQAAAGGAEAFVTRDENAVGILSAAAAPFTNIWISTPADLLVHLDEIRDAASYSPVRLRDTGFTVAEGDARVDEELRPLLNHGANERRTQFKATLRSAAQKAGQSGSRRVVRGPDDSIAAALFFAAAGDELAVSFFRVISSPLARTLANQLIHLLRREAVLAGVERFVIRDQFMSPAVLNVLPECGFHRDGDDWAAAVITGVLPWGDVAARLGMAPAGDRSLPACRVLAGLERSHWPLKVRDAGLKCFLVPIRPAPADALLGRGGGLWDSDPVLGLSRQHVYYRAPSPSVLEAPGRILWYVSGEARVVASSRLDQVVVADPATLHGRFRHLGVLGVDQIQKRANRGNAMAVRFADTEFFTRPVSLRRLRAMTSQLEPLPSPRQIDEKDFFRVYEEGAPG
;
A
#
# COMPACT_ATOMS: atom_id res chain seq x y z
N MET A 1 -26.68 17.68 -43.81
CA MET A 1 -26.29 18.07 -42.43
C MET A 1 -27.23 19.14 -41.88
N PHE A 2 -27.36 20.29 -42.54
CA PHE A 2 -28.27 21.36 -42.11
C PHE A 2 -29.71 20.87 -41.89
N ASP A 3 -30.25 20.06 -42.82
CA ASP A 3 -31.60 19.49 -42.69
C ASP A 3 -31.75 18.54 -41.48
N LEU A 4 -30.69 17.83 -41.10
CA LEU A 4 -30.67 16.99 -39.89
C LEU A 4 -30.66 17.86 -38.63
N ALA A 5 -29.84 18.92 -38.62
CA ALA A 5 -29.79 19.88 -37.52
C ALA A 5 -31.13 20.61 -37.33
N GLU A 6 -31.79 20.98 -38.42
CA GLU A 6 -33.09 21.65 -38.42
C GLU A 6 -34.20 20.75 -37.88
N ARG A 7 -34.24 19.46 -38.27
CA ARG A 7 -35.16 18.45 -37.71
C ARG A 7 -35.02 18.27 -36.19
N HIS A 8 -33.88 18.65 -35.61
CA HIS A 8 -33.59 18.48 -34.18
C HIS A 8 -33.28 19.80 -33.44
N LYS A 9 -33.60 20.96 -34.02
CA LYS A 9 -33.32 22.31 -33.46
C LYS A 9 -33.86 22.55 -32.05
N ARG A 10 -34.91 21.82 -31.65
CA ARG A 10 -35.47 21.88 -30.28
C ARG A 10 -34.49 21.43 -29.18
N TRP A 11 -33.44 20.68 -29.52
CA TRP A 11 -32.49 20.07 -28.58
C TRP A 11 -31.09 20.69 -28.57
N PHE A 12 -30.74 21.64 -29.44
CA PHE A 12 -29.36 22.16 -29.48
C PHE A 12 -29.27 23.69 -29.56
N GLY A 13 -30.42 24.37 -29.60
CA GLY A 13 -30.49 25.81 -29.90
C GLY A 13 -30.30 26.09 -31.39
N MET A 14 -30.71 27.27 -31.84
CA MET A 14 -30.65 27.64 -33.26
C MET A 14 -29.23 28.11 -33.63
N LEU A 15 -28.58 27.39 -34.55
CA LEU A 15 -27.38 27.84 -35.26
C LEU A 15 -27.84 28.31 -36.66
N PRO A 16 -27.54 29.55 -37.08
CA PRO A 16 -27.97 30.05 -38.39
C PRO A 16 -27.15 29.41 -39.52
N LEU A 17 -27.73 29.25 -40.71
CA LEU A 17 -27.10 28.58 -41.86
C LEU A 17 -25.68 29.11 -42.19
N PRO A 18 -25.41 30.44 -42.17
CA PRO A 18 -24.06 30.95 -42.40
C PRO A 18 -23.01 30.45 -41.39
N ALA A 19 -23.42 30.13 -40.16
CA ALA A 19 -22.50 29.58 -39.16
C ALA A 19 -22.04 28.17 -39.52
N TYR A 20 -22.88 27.34 -40.15
CA TYR A 20 -22.46 26.02 -40.62
C TYR A 20 -21.40 26.12 -41.71
N SER A 21 -21.57 27.05 -42.65
CA SER A 21 -20.56 27.30 -43.70
C SER A 21 -19.24 27.80 -43.11
N ASP A 22 -19.28 28.69 -42.10
CA ASP A 22 -18.08 29.16 -41.41
C ASP A 22 -17.37 28.02 -40.65
N TYR A 23 -18.11 27.23 -39.86
CA TYR A 23 -17.54 26.09 -39.16
C TYR A 23 -16.95 25.04 -40.13
N ALA A 24 -17.60 24.79 -41.27
CA ALA A 24 -17.08 23.89 -42.28
C ALA A 24 -15.78 24.42 -42.92
N ALA A 25 -15.74 25.69 -43.31
CA ALA A 25 -14.55 26.33 -43.87
C ALA A 25 -13.35 26.29 -42.90
N ARG A 26 -13.63 26.38 -41.60
CA ARG A 26 -12.63 26.32 -40.52
C ARG A 26 -12.30 24.90 -40.05
N ARG A 27 -12.85 23.87 -40.70
CA ARG A 27 -12.69 22.45 -40.35
C ARG A 27 -13.10 22.13 -38.90
N LEU A 28 -14.15 22.80 -38.42
CA LEU A 28 -14.72 22.64 -37.07
C LEU A 28 -15.98 21.76 -37.07
N ILE A 29 -16.15 20.94 -38.11
CA ILE A 29 -17.24 19.98 -38.24
C ILE A 29 -16.66 18.62 -38.61
N LEU A 30 -17.02 17.59 -37.84
CA LEU A 30 -16.82 16.19 -38.19
C LEU A 30 -18.14 15.60 -38.66
N VAL A 31 -18.08 14.78 -39.71
CA VAL A 31 -19.23 14.06 -40.26
C VAL A 31 -18.92 12.57 -40.35
N ALA A 32 -19.88 11.76 -39.98
CA ALA A 32 -19.87 10.33 -40.22
C ALA A 32 -20.75 10.06 -41.44
N VAL A 33 -20.16 9.48 -42.49
CA VAL A 33 -20.83 9.17 -43.75
C VAL A 33 -20.61 7.71 -44.13
N GLN A 34 -21.58 7.13 -44.82
CA GLN A 34 -21.46 5.81 -45.45
C GLN A 34 -21.91 5.95 -46.91
N GLY A 35 -20.95 5.94 -47.84
CA GLY A 35 -21.24 6.34 -49.22
C GLY A 35 -21.65 7.82 -49.26
N GLU A 36 -22.84 8.10 -49.80
CA GLU A 36 -23.45 9.44 -49.84
C GLU A 36 -24.35 9.75 -48.63
N ASP A 37 -24.62 8.75 -47.76
CA ASP A 37 -25.54 8.90 -46.64
C ASP A 37 -24.85 9.52 -45.42
N LEU A 38 -25.46 10.58 -44.86
CA LEU A 38 -25.01 11.22 -43.62
C LEU A 38 -25.57 10.48 -42.40
N LEU A 39 -24.69 9.82 -41.65
CA LEU A 39 -25.05 9.05 -40.45
C LEU A 39 -25.10 9.94 -39.18
N GLY A 40 -24.26 10.97 -39.12
CA GLY A 40 -24.21 11.90 -37.99
C GLY A 40 -23.14 12.98 -38.16
N TYR A 41 -23.15 13.96 -37.25
CA TYR A 41 -22.17 15.05 -37.25
C TYR A 41 -21.85 15.54 -35.83
N ALA A 42 -20.66 16.13 -35.67
CA ALA A 42 -20.22 16.84 -34.48
C ALA A 42 -19.69 18.24 -34.87
N ILE A 43 -20.19 19.29 -34.21
CA ILE A 43 -19.68 20.66 -34.34
C ILE A 43 -18.97 21.02 -33.05
N PHE A 44 -17.75 21.53 -33.18
CA PHE A 44 -16.91 21.85 -32.04
C PHE A 44 -16.22 23.21 -32.22
N ARG A 45 -15.58 23.67 -31.15
CA ARG A 45 -14.77 24.89 -31.12
C ARG A 45 -13.48 24.60 -30.37
N LEU A 46 -12.43 25.37 -30.65
CA LEU A 46 -11.10 25.18 -30.07
C LEU A 46 -10.64 26.40 -29.23
N PRO A 47 -11.32 26.75 -28.12
CA PRO A 47 -10.90 27.86 -27.27
C PRO A 47 -9.72 27.48 -26.37
N GLY A 48 -8.63 28.25 -26.44
CA GLY A 48 -7.46 28.04 -25.57
C GLY A 48 -6.87 26.65 -25.74
N THR A 49 -6.71 25.92 -24.64
CA THR A 49 -6.10 24.58 -24.54
C THR A 49 -7.11 23.43 -24.59
N ARG A 50 -8.41 23.68 -24.84
CA ARG A 50 -9.45 22.62 -24.84
C ARG A 50 -10.31 22.61 -26.09
N VAL A 51 -11.02 21.51 -26.30
CA VAL A 51 -12.10 21.37 -27.29
C VAL A 51 -13.44 21.65 -26.61
N THR A 52 -14.35 22.36 -27.27
CA THR A 52 -15.72 22.55 -26.79
C THR A 52 -16.70 21.97 -27.80
N LEU A 53 -17.33 20.85 -27.46
CA LEU A 53 -18.35 20.21 -28.27
C LEU A 53 -19.66 21.00 -28.17
N ALA A 54 -20.06 21.61 -29.28
CA ALA A 54 -21.23 22.49 -29.36
C ALA A 54 -22.50 21.74 -29.78
N GLN A 55 -22.37 20.82 -30.74
CA GLN A 55 -23.45 19.94 -31.17
C GLN A 55 -22.92 18.54 -31.48
N LEU A 56 -23.71 17.53 -31.13
CA LEU A 56 -23.51 16.15 -31.58
C LEU A 56 -24.87 15.59 -31.96
N CYS A 57 -25.02 15.15 -33.21
CA CYS A 57 -26.28 14.64 -33.73
C CYS A 57 -26.05 13.38 -34.55
N VAL A 58 -26.82 12.34 -34.26
CA VAL A 58 -26.86 11.08 -35.03
C VAL A 58 -28.27 10.92 -35.58
N GLU A 59 -28.35 10.61 -36.88
CA GLU A 59 -29.62 10.34 -37.57
C GLU A 59 -30.39 9.23 -36.82
N PRO A 60 -31.69 9.42 -36.52
CA PRO A 60 -32.50 8.45 -35.78
C PRO A 60 -32.34 6.99 -36.20
N ALA A 61 -32.25 6.71 -37.50
CA ALA A 61 -32.10 5.36 -38.06
C ALA A 61 -30.78 4.67 -37.67
N HIS A 62 -29.74 5.44 -37.34
CA HIS A 62 -28.39 4.95 -37.04
C HIS A 62 -27.99 5.13 -35.56
N ARG A 63 -28.95 5.52 -34.70
CA ARG A 63 -28.71 5.61 -33.25
C ARG A 63 -28.46 4.22 -32.67
N ARG A 64 -27.64 4.17 -31.60
CA ARG A 64 -27.17 2.93 -30.96
C ARG A 64 -26.25 2.05 -31.83
N GLY A 65 -25.91 2.48 -33.05
CA GLY A 65 -24.92 1.83 -33.92
C GLY A 65 -23.48 2.33 -33.74
N GLY A 66 -23.12 2.93 -32.59
CA GLY A 66 -21.74 3.39 -32.32
C GLY A 66 -21.31 4.70 -32.99
N ILE A 67 -22.12 5.30 -33.86
CA ILE A 67 -21.75 6.54 -34.61
C ILE A 67 -21.35 7.71 -33.70
N ALA A 68 -22.05 7.90 -32.58
CA ALA A 68 -21.72 8.95 -31.62
C ALA A 68 -20.34 8.71 -30.97
N GLN A 69 -20.00 7.45 -30.68
CA GLN A 69 -18.70 7.07 -30.12
C GLN A 69 -17.60 7.37 -31.13
N LEU A 70 -17.76 6.93 -32.38
CA LEU A 70 -16.81 7.19 -33.47
C LEU A 70 -16.53 8.69 -33.66
N LEU A 71 -17.57 9.52 -33.62
CA LEU A 71 -17.42 10.97 -33.76
C LEU A 71 -16.64 11.62 -32.61
N VAL A 72 -16.87 11.17 -31.37
CA VAL A 72 -16.17 11.72 -30.20
C VAL A 72 -14.73 11.19 -30.13
N ASP A 73 -14.51 9.91 -30.44
CA ASP A 73 -13.17 9.32 -30.44
C ASP A 73 -12.30 9.93 -31.54
N GLU A 74 -12.85 10.15 -32.74
CA GLU A 74 -12.14 10.85 -33.80
C GLU A 74 -11.86 12.32 -33.42
N LEU A 75 -12.78 12.97 -32.71
CA LEU A 75 -12.56 14.32 -32.20
C LEU A 75 -11.44 14.38 -31.15
N SER A 76 -11.37 13.39 -30.26
CA SER A 76 -10.26 13.23 -29.32
C SER A 76 -8.94 12.96 -30.05
N ARG A 77 -8.92 12.03 -31.01
CA ARG A 77 -7.74 11.68 -31.80
C ARG A 77 -7.16 12.86 -32.57
N LEU A 78 -8.02 13.69 -33.19
CA LEU A 78 -7.59 14.86 -33.95
C LEU A 78 -7.07 16.01 -33.07
N HIS A 79 -7.39 15.99 -31.78
CA HIS A 79 -7.07 17.06 -30.82
C HIS A 79 -6.45 16.51 -29.54
N ALA A 80 -5.67 15.44 -29.65
CA ALA A 80 -4.96 14.81 -28.54
C ALA A 80 -3.89 15.72 -27.93
N ASP A 81 -3.55 16.83 -28.58
CA ASP A 81 -2.65 17.89 -28.10
C ASP A 81 -3.31 18.86 -27.08
N ARG A 82 -4.62 18.70 -26.83
CA ARG A 82 -5.43 19.59 -25.98
C ARG A 82 -5.85 18.88 -24.71
N GLU A 83 -6.09 19.64 -23.64
CA GLU A 83 -6.47 19.13 -22.30
C GLU A 83 -7.67 18.17 -22.30
N GLY A 84 -8.62 18.34 -23.22
CA GLY A 84 -9.82 17.52 -23.29
C GLY A 84 -11.00 18.19 -24.01
N ILE A 85 -12.16 17.54 -23.95
CA ILE A 85 -13.41 17.96 -24.58
C ILE A 85 -14.42 18.38 -23.51
N ALA A 86 -14.84 19.64 -23.53
CA ALA A 86 -15.91 20.18 -22.70
C ALA A 86 -17.25 20.22 -23.46
N LEU A 87 -18.35 19.93 -22.77
CA LEU A 87 -19.70 20.26 -23.26
C LEU A 87 -20.63 20.69 -22.13
N ARG A 88 -21.77 21.27 -22.49
CA ARG A 88 -22.85 21.60 -21.54
C ARG A 88 -24.17 21.04 -22.06
N CYS A 89 -24.84 20.25 -21.24
CA CYS A 89 -26.12 19.63 -21.58
C CYS A 89 -27.15 19.91 -20.48
N ARG A 90 -28.40 20.13 -20.87
CA ARG A 90 -29.50 20.25 -19.90
C ARG A 90 -29.71 18.94 -19.15
N ARG A 91 -29.81 19.01 -17.83
CA ARG A 91 -29.96 17.82 -16.96
C ARG A 91 -31.20 17.00 -17.32
N ASP A 92 -32.30 17.66 -17.68
CA ASP A 92 -33.59 17.04 -18.00
C ASP A 92 -33.70 16.46 -19.43
N TRP A 93 -32.64 16.53 -20.23
CA TRP A 93 -32.67 16.00 -21.59
C TRP A 93 -32.32 14.51 -21.67
N PRO A 94 -32.94 13.73 -22.59
CA PRO A 94 -32.59 12.33 -22.80
C PRO A 94 -31.11 12.10 -23.15
N ALA A 95 -30.49 13.09 -23.81
CA ALA A 95 -29.07 13.06 -24.20
C ALA A 95 -28.12 12.97 -22.99
N THR A 96 -28.54 13.40 -21.79
CA THR A 96 -27.74 13.33 -20.56
C THR A 96 -27.31 11.89 -20.22
N LYS A 97 -28.11 10.89 -20.60
CA LYS A 97 -27.80 9.47 -20.39
C LYS A 97 -26.73 8.93 -21.35
N ALA A 98 -26.40 9.67 -22.42
CA ALA A 98 -25.45 9.25 -23.44
C ALA A 98 -24.01 9.67 -23.10
N TRP A 99 -23.80 10.83 -22.46
CA TRP A 99 -22.47 11.39 -22.22
C TRP A 99 -21.53 10.50 -21.40
N PRO A 100 -21.95 9.84 -20.30
CA PRO A 100 -21.09 8.92 -19.57
C PRO A 100 -20.57 7.78 -20.44
N ARG A 101 -21.42 7.26 -21.35
CA ARG A 101 -21.04 6.17 -22.27
C ARG A 101 -20.05 6.60 -23.34
N LEU A 102 -19.94 7.91 -23.58
CA LEU A 102 -19.02 8.51 -24.53
C LEU A 102 -17.72 8.99 -23.84
N GLY A 103 -17.50 8.61 -22.56
CA GLY A 103 -16.30 8.97 -21.79
C GLY A 103 -16.32 10.37 -21.17
N PHE A 104 -17.49 10.99 -21.01
CA PHE A 104 -17.61 12.30 -20.35
C PHE A 104 -18.01 12.17 -18.87
N GLU A 105 -17.34 12.97 -18.05
CA GLU A 105 -17.54 13.08 -16.61
C GLU A 105 -18.26 14.39 -16.25
N VAL A 106 -19.01 14.38 -15.14
CA VAL A 106 -19.69 15.59 -14.66
C VAL A 106 -18.69 16.51 -13.99
N ARG A 107 -18.58 17.75 -14.46
CA ARG A 107 -17.83 18.81 -13.77
C ARG A 107 -18.74 19.61 -12.85
N SER A 108 -19.76 20.28 -13.35
CA SER A 108 -20.53 21.19 -12.49
C SER A 108 -21.94 21.38 -12.98
N ASN A 109 -22.80 21.91 -12.12
CA ASN A 109 -24.14 22.33 -12.50
C ASN A 109 -24.30 23.83 -12.35
N ALA A 110 -24.75 24.48 -13.42
CA ALA A 110 -25.06 25.90 -13.43
C ALA A 110 -26.49 26.14 -13.95
N PRO A 111 -27.21 27.16 -13.46
CA PRO A 111 -28.48 27.56 -14.06
C PRO A 111 -28.25 27.96 -15.52
N GLY A 112 -29.04 27.37 -16.43
CA GLY A 112 -29.01 27.71 -17.85
C GLY A 112 -29.65 29.07 -18.12
N ARG A 113 -29.31 29.67 -19.26
CA ARG A 113 -29.77 31.02 -19.68
C ARG A 113 -31.27 31.13 -19.98
N SER A 114 -32.06 30.07 -19.77
CA SER A 114 -33.50 30.07 -20.03
C SER A 114 -34.28 30.75 -18.91
N LYS A 115 -35.39 31.43 -19.23
CA LYS A 115 -36.30 32.04 -18.23
C LYS A 115 -36.83 31.05 -17.18
N LYS A 116 -36.85 29.74 -17.49
CA LYS A 116 -37.26 28.65 -16.59
C LYS A 116 -36.14 28.12 -15.68
N GLY A 117 -34.92 28.65 -15.79
CA GLY A 117 -33.80 28.29 -14.92
C GLY A 117 -33.30 26.84 -15.01
N HIS A 118 -33.61 26.11 -16.10
CA HIS A 118 -33.20 24.71 -16.24
C HIS A 118 -31.69 24.55 -16.08
N LEU A 119 -31.29 23.56 -15.29
CA LEU A 119 -29.89 23.31 -14.95
C LEU A 119 -29.14 22.72 -16.14
N LEU A 120 -27.95 23.26 -16.39
CA LEU A 120 -26.97 22.73 -17.32
C LEU A 120 -25.91 22.00 -16.53
N THR A 121 -25.72 20.72 -16.86
CA THR A 121 -24.56 19.95 -16.44
C THR A 121 -23.42 20.24 -17.40
N ALA A 122 -22.30 20.70 -16.87
CA ALA A 122 -21.03 20.79 -17.57
C ALA A 122 -20.35 19.43 -17.51
N TRP A 123 -19.94 18.95 -18.67
CA TRP A 123 -19.33 17.64 -18.89
C TRP A 123 -17.92 17.83 -19.43
N TRP A 124 -17.02 16.91 -19.08
CA TRP A 124 -15.62 16.93 -19.47
C TRP A 124 -15.14 15.53 -19.82
N ARG A 125 -14.50 15.38 -20.98
CA ARG A 125 -13.76 14.18 -21.36
C ARG A 125 -12.29 14.57 -21.41
N ASP A 126 -11.48 13.99 -20.54
CA ASP A 126 -10.06 14.32 -20.42
C ASP A 126 -9.24 13.66 -21.52
N HIS A 127 -8.10 14.25 -21.89
CA HIS A 127 -7.10 13.64 -22.80
C HIS A 127 -5.85 13.14 -22.05
N GLY A 128 -5.88 13.07 -20.72
CA GLY A 128 -4.85 12.39 -19.94
C GLY A 128 -3.48 13.08 -19.96
N HIS A 129 -3.43 14.40 -20.12
CA HIS A 129 -2.19 15.15 -19.94
C HIS A 129 -1.82 15.23 -18.45
N ASP A 130 -0.54 15.01 -18.15
CA ASP A 130 -0.01 15.21 -16.79
C ASP A 130 -0.21 16.67 -16.35
N ASP A 131 -1.03 16.88 -15.33
CA ASP A 131 -1.13 18.13 -14.60
C ASP A 131 -0.11 18.19 -13.45
N LEU A 132 0.14 19.41 -12.94
CA LEU A 132 1.10 19.69 -11.86
C LEU A 132 0.82 18.90 -10.56
N PHE A 133 -0.37 18.31 -10.41
CA PHE A 133 -0.79 17.53 -9.25
C PHE A 133 -0.69 16.02 -9.49
N SER A 134 -0.82 15.53 -10.73
CA SER A 134 -0.55 14.13 -11.09
C SER A 134 0.89 13.70 -10.81
N SER A 135 1.87 14.61 -11.00
CA SER A 135 3.27 14.35 -10.65
C SER A 135 3.52 14.31 -9.14
N LEU A 136 2.72 15.02 -8.34
CA LEU A 136 2.80 15.02 -6.87
C LEU A 136 2.13 13.79 -6.24
N ALA A 137 1.08 13.25 -6.88
CA ALA A 137 0.38 12.05 -6.42
C ALA A 137 1.21 10.77 -6.61
N ALA A 138 2.01 10.68 -7.68
CA ALA A 138 2.92 9.55 -7.94
C ALA A 138 4.09 9.47 -6.93
N GLU A 139 4.34 10.53 -6.17
CA GLU A 139 5.37 10.62 -5.12
C GLU A 139 4.82 10.44 -3.70
N SER A 140 3.50 10.25 -3.55
CA SER A 140 2.82 10.14 -2.25
C SER A 140 2.89 8.69 -1.74
N ALA A 141 3.37 8.50 -0.51
CA ALA A 141 3.45 7.18 0.14
C ALA A 141 2.11 6.72 0.77
N ARG A 142 0.98 7.33 0.36
CA ARG A 142 -0.36 7.13 0.94
C ARG A 142 -1.16 6.16 0.08
N MET A 143 -1.87 5.24 0.72
CA MET A 143 -2.75 4.27 0.08
C MET A 143 -4.00 4.99 -0.46
N PRO A 144 -4.28 4.95 -1.78
CA PRO A 144 -5.49 5.56 -2.34
C PRO A 144 -6.70 4.66 -2.03
N VAL A 145 -7.68 5.22 -1.32
CA VAL A 145 -8.89 4.54 -0.87
C VAL A 145 -10.11 5.18 -1.54
N ALA A 146 -10.71 4.46 -2.48
CA ALA A 146 -11.94 4.89 -3.15
C ALA A 146 -13.14 4.70 -2.21
N ILE A 147 -14.00 5.71 -2.11
CA ILE A 147 -15.19 5.66 -1.26
C ILE A 147 -16.48 5.67 -2.06
N ASP A 148 -17.46 4.87 -1.62
CA ASP A 148 -18.82 4.91 -2.14
C ASP A 148 -19.48 6.29 -1.88
N THR A 149 -20.45 6.64 -2.71
CA THR A 149 -21.30 7.82 -2.62
C THR A 149 -21.97 7.95 -1.25
N ASN A 150 -22.42 6.86 -0.62
CA ASN A 150 -23.04 6.97 0.68
C ASN A 150 -22.04 7.29 1.80
N VAL A 151 -20.83 6.72 1.71
CA VAL A 151 -19.72 7.03 2.63
C VAL A 151 -19.34 8.50 2.48
N PHE A 152 -19.17 9.00 1.24
CA PHE A 152 -18.90 10.41 0.98
C PHE A 152 -19.99 11.32 1.57
N ARG A 153 -21.26 10.98 1.38
CA ARG A 153 -22.35 11.77 1.96
C ARG A 153 -22.37 11.73 3.48
N ASP A 154 -22.01 10.62 4.12
CA ASP A 154 -21.90 10.55 5.59
C ASP A 154 -20.82 11.50 6.15
N LEU A 155 -19.77 11.78 5.36
CA LEU A 155 -18.72 12.74 5.71
C LEU A 155 -19.13 14.21 5.56
N HIS A 156 -20.03 14.50 4.62
CA HIS A 156 -20.29 15.88 4.16
C HIS A 156 -21.73 16.35 4.35
N GLU A 157 -22.64 15.49 4.84
CA GLU A 157 -24.06 15.78 5.07
C GLU A 157 -24.39 15.65 6.56
N ASP A 158 -25.03 16.66 7.12
CA ASP A 158 -25.42 16.70 8.54
C ASP A 158 -26.65 15.80 8.80
N GLY A 159 -26.76 15.22 10.01
CA GLY A 159 -27.98 14.51 10.44
C GLY A 159 -28.18 13.09 9.88
N ARG A 160 -27.10 12.46 9.39
CA ARG A 160 -27.11 11.12 8.77
C ARG A 160 -27.27 9.92 9.74
N GLY A 161 -27.34 10.19 11.04
CA GLY A 161 -27.60 9.19 12.09
C GLY A 161 -26.38 8.31 12.43
N VAL A 162 -26.60 7.29 13.27
CA VAL A 162 -25.54 6.46 13.89
C VAL A 162 -24.63 5.75 12.88
N ARG A 163 -25.15 5.36 11.71
CA ARG A 163 -24.35 4.71 10.66
C ARG A 163 -23.31 5.62 10.02
N ALA A 164 -23.45 6.95 10.15
CA ALA A 164 -22.47 7.91 9.63
C ALA A 164 -21.20 7.98 10.49
N GLU A 165 -21.28 7.61 11.78
CA GLU A 165 -20.15 7.65 12.71
C GLU A 165 -19.01 6.73 12.23
N GLN A 166 -19.33 5.57 11.66
CA GLN A 166 -18.35 4.64 11.09
C GLN A 166 -17.63 5.22 9.88
N SER A 167 -18.35 5.92 8.99
CA SER A 167 -17.75 6.61 7.84
C SER A 167 -16.88 7.78 8.30
N GLN A 168 -17.33 8.56 9.28
CA GLN A 168 -16.63 9.73 9.81
C GLN A 168 -15.28 9.40 10.44
N ALA A 169 -15.13 8.19 10.99
CA ALA A 169 -13.85 7.72 11.53
C ALA A 169 -12.72 7.68 10.47
N LEU A 170 -13.04 7.63 9.16
CA LEU A 170 -12.05 7.71 8.07
C LEU A 170 -11.39 9.09 7.93
N THR A 171 -11.98 10.13 8.51
CA THR A 171 -11.43 11.51 8.48
C THR A 171 -10.57 11.85 9.70
N ALA A 172 -10.32 10.88 10.57
CA ALA A 172 -9.52 11.12 11.76
C ALA A 172 -8.09 11.54 11.39
N ASP A 173 -7.56 12.57 12.06
CA ASP A 173 -6.24 13.15 11.77
C ASP A 173 -5.11 12.12 11.72
N TRP A 174 -5.24 11.03 12.48
CA TRP A 174 -4.25 9.97 12.53
C TRP A 174 -4.16 9.14 11.25
N LEU A 175 -5.17 9.16 10.37
CA LEU A 175 -5.22 8.43 9.09
C LEU A 175 -4.68 9.25 7.92
N ALA A 176 -4.61 10.57 8.06
CA ALA A 176 -4.29 11.49 6.97
C ALA A 176 -2.89 11.29 6.35
N ASP A 177 -1.98 10.62 7.07
CA ASP A 177 -0.64 10.28 6.62
C ASP A 177 -0.52 8.92 5.93
N ASP A 178 -1.57 8.09 6.00
CA ASP A 178 -1.54 6.69 5.57
C ASP A 178 -2.48 6.41 4.41
N ILE A 179 -3.62 7.08 4.38
CA ILE A 179 -4.60 6.93 3.31
C ILE A 179 -4.90 8.27 2.66
N GLU A 180 -5.24 8.18 1.38
CA GLU A 180 -5.80 9.27 0.62
C GLU A 180 -7.20 8.86 0.15
N LEU A 181 -8.23 9.55 0.63
CA LEU A 181 -9.59 9.27 0.18
C LEU A 181 -9.79 9.83 -1.22
N VAL A 182 -10.20 8.98 -2.15
CA VAL A 182 -10.40 9.31 -3.57
C VAL A 182 -11.82 8.99 -4.01
N LEU A 183 -12.25 9.62 -5.10
CA LEU A 183 -13.56 9.41 -5.72
C LEU A 183 -13.40 8.91 -7.16
N THR A 184 -14.47 8.40 -7.73
CA THR A 184 -14.54 7.95 -9.12
C THR A 184 -15.49 8.85 -9.93
N PRO A 185 -15.40 8.84 -11.27
CA PRO A 185 -16.36 9.54 -12.13
C PRO A 185 -17.82 9.13 -11.86
N GLY A 186 -18.05 7.87 -11.46
CA GLY A 186 -19.35 7.35 -11.07
C GLY A 186 -19.95 8.07 -9.87
N ASN A 187 -19.15 8.43 -8.85
CA ASN A 187 -19.64 9.19 -7.70
C ASN A 187 -20.24 10.54 -8.14
N LEU A 188 -19.58 11.23 -9.08
CA LEU A 188 -20.05 12.52 -9.61
C LEU A 188 -21.38 12.38 -10.37
N LEU A 189 -21.59 11.25 -11.06
CA LEU A 189 -22.85 10.93 -11.72
C LEU A 189 -23.98 10.74 -10.70
N GLU A 190 -23.70 10.05 -9.60
CA GLU A 190 -24.66 9.83 -8.53
C GLU A 190 -25.01 11.12 -7.79
N PHE A 191 -24.01 11.96 -7.47
CA PHE A 191 -24.27 13.29 -6.93
C PHE A 191 -25.13 14.12 -7.88
N ASN A 192 -24.86 14.06 -9.20
CA ASN A 192 -25.65 14.77 -10.19
C ASN A 192 -27.11 14.27 -10.31
N ALA A 193 -27.36 13.02 -9.95
CA ALA A 193 -28.69 12.41 -9.94
C ALA A 193 -29.55 12.89 -8.75
N ILE A 194 -28.96 13.51 -7.71
CA ILE A 194 -29.70 14.08 -6.57
C ILE A 194 -30.60 15.24 -7.03
N ASP A 195 -31.88 15.21 -6.62
CA ASP A 195 -32.86 16.22 -7.03
C ASP A 195 -32.74 17.54 -6.27
N ASP A 196 -32.45 17.48 -4.97
CA ASP A 196 -32.16 18.66 -4.15
C ASP A 196 -30.99 19.45 -4.74
N VAL A 197 -31.28 20.67 -5.18
CA VAL A 197 -30.34 21.53 -5.87
C VAL A 197 -29.20 21.98 -4.96
N ALA A 198 -29.52 22.34 -3.72
CA ALA A 198 -28.56 22.86 -2.76
C ALA A 198 -27.62 21.75 -2.30
N LEU A 199 -28.16 20.58 -1.95
CA LEU A 199 -27.37 19.41 -1.57
C LEU A 199 -26.46 18.96 -2.73
N ARG A 200 -27.00 18.84 -3.95
CA ARG A 200 -26.20 18.45 -5.13
C ARG A 200 -25.05 19.42 -5.39
N GLN A 201 -25.29 20.73 -5.33
CA GLN A 201 -24.25 21.74 -5.58
C GLN A 201 -23.16 21.69 -4.50
N ARG A 202 -23.54 21.51 -3.22
CA ARG A 202 -22.61 21.31 -2.12
C ARG A 202 -21.72 20.09 -2.35
N LEU A 203 -22.32 18.92 -2.60
CA LEU A 203 -21.57 17.67 -2.78
C LEU A 203 -20.65 17.70 -4.00
N LEU A 204 -21.12 18.18 -5.16
CA LEU A 204 -20.26 18.34 -6.34
C LEU A 204 -19.13 19.36 -6.10
N GLY A 205 -19.43 20.47 -5.44
CA GLY A 205 -18.41 21.48 -5.11
C GLY A 205 -17.33 20.92 -4.20
N THR A 206 -17.70 20.23 -3.13
CA THR A 206 -16.76 19.58 -2.20
C THR A 206 -15.94 18.49 -2.89
N ALA A 207 -16.57 17.62 -3.67
CA ALA A 207 -15.89 16.55 -4.39
C ALA A 207 -14.77 17.08 -5.31
N GLN A 208 -15.02 18.21 -5.98
CA GLN A 208 -14.03 18.79 -6.89
C GLN A 208 -12.95 19.63 -6.22
N ALA A 209 -13.27 20.25 -5.08
CA ALA A 209 -12.34 21.12 -4.37
C ALA A 209 -11.39 20.34 -3.46
N SER A 210 -11.80 19.16 -2.99
CA SER A 210 -11.14 18.49 -1.86
C SER A 210 -10.77 17.03 -2.10
N TYR A 211 -11.14 16.43 -3.24
CA TYR A 211 -10.85 15.02 -3.53
C TYR A 211 -10.22 14.83 -4.90
N GLN A 212 -9.28 13.90 -4.99
CA GLN A 212 -8.80 13.38 -6.26
C GLN A 212 -9.86 12.48 -6.89
N ILE A 213 -10.04 12.59 -8.21
CA ILE A 213 -10.91 11.70 -8.99
C ILE A 213 -10.02 10.71 -9.75
N VAL A 214 -10.04 9.44 -9.32
CA VAL A 214 -9.27 8.32 -9.90
C VAL A 214 -10.09 7.58 -10.96
N GLY A 215 -9.41 6.86 -11.87
CA GLY A 215 -10.07 6.07 -12.91
C GLY A 215 -10.44 6.89 -14.14
N ARG A 216 -9.67 7.95 -14.43
CA ARG A 216 -9.83 8.71 -15.68
C ARG A 216 -9.42 7.83 -16.87
N PRO A 217 -10.23 7.77 -17.93
CA PRO A 217 -9.87 7.00 -19.12
C PRO A 217 -8.59 7.57 -19.76
N PRO A 218 -7.64 6.72 -20.19
CA PRO A 218 -6.50 7.17 -21.00
C PRO A 218 -6.97 7.82 -22.31
N ALA A 219 -6.22 8.81 -22.81
CA ALA A 219 -6.50 9.43 -24.12
C ALA A 219 -6.49 8.42 -25.27
N ASP A 220 -5.61 7.41 -25.19
CA ASP A 220 -5.36 6.42 -26.23
C ASP A 220 -5.50 4.99 -25.67
N GLY A 221 -6.68 4.39 -25.87
CA GLY A 221 -6.90 2.96 -25.60
C GLY A 221 -8.35 2.61 -25.19
N PRO A 222 -8.76 1.33 -25.27
CA PRO A 222 -10.03 0.88 -24.72
C PRO A 222 -10.03 1.09 -23.20
N ASP A 223 -11.06 1.78 -22.70
CA ASP A 223 -11.19 2.13 -21.29
C ASP A 223 -11.07 0.87 -20.40
N PRO A 224 -9.97 0.72 -19.64
CA PRO A 224 -9.76 -0.45 -18.79
C PRO A 224 -10.86 -0.59 -17.74
N ALA A 225 -11.47 0.53 -17.31
CA ALA A 225 -12.61 0.51 -16.40
C ALA A 225 -13.85 -0.10 -17.06
N VAL A 226 -14.10 0.13 -18.35
CA VAL A 226 -15.25 -0.45 -19.08
C VAL A 226 -15.11 -1.95 -19.18
N LYS A 227 -13.91 -2.45 -19.53
CA LYS A 227 -13.65 -3.89 -19.61
C LYS A 227 -13.80 -4.55 -18.24
N LEU A 228 -13.18 -3.97 -17.21
CA LEU A 228 -13.24 -4.48 -15.85
C LEU A 228 -14.68 -4.46 -15.30
N THR A 229 -15.44 -3.39 -15.58
CA THR A 229 -16.86 -3.28 -15.22
C THR A 229 -17.66 -4.43 -15.82
N ALA A 230 -17.47 -4.73 -17.11
CA ALA A 230 -18.18 -5.82 -17.77
C ALA A 230 -17.81 -7.19 -17.18
N GLN A 231 -16.54 -7.39 -16.80
CA GLN A 231 -16.06 -8.62 -16.16
C GLN A 231 -16.63 -8.80 -14.75
N VAL A 232 -16.57 -7.77 -13.92
CA VAL A 232 -17.11 -7.79 -12.55
C VAL A 232 -18.62 -8.00 -12.57
N ILE A 233 -19.37 -7.22 -13.35
CA ILE A 233 -20.83 -7.38 -13.48
C ILE A 233 -21.20 -8.78 -14.00
N GLY A 234 -20.45 -9.30 -14.98
CA GLY A 234 -20.68 -10.64 -15.53
C GLY A 234 -20.42 -11.77 -14.54
N ALA A 235 -19.62 -11.52 -13.49
CA ALA A 235 -19.33 -12.48 -12.44
C ALA A 235 -20.27 -12.38 -11.22
N VAL A 236 -21.10 -11.33 -11.13
CA VAL A 236 -22.13 -11.24 -10.08
C VAL A 236 -23.30 -12.19 -10.41
N PRO A 237 -23.77 -13.01 -9.45
CA PRO A 237 -24.91 -13.89 -9.68
C PRO A 237 -26.17 -13.12 -10.11
N PRO A 238 -26.90 -13.57 -11.15
CA PRO A 238 -28.10 -12.88 -11.64
C PRO A 238 -29.21 -12.73 -10.60
N ASP A 239 -29.33 -13.69 -9.69
CA ASP A 239 -30.32 -13.66 -8.61
C ASP A 239 -30.04 -12.53 -7.62
N ASP A 240 -28.76 -12.24 -7.34
CA ASP A 240 -28.36 -11.16 -6.45
C ASP A 240 -28.58 -9.79 -7.10
N LEU A 241 -28.28 -9.64 -8.39
CA LEU A 241 -28.61 -8.42 -9.15
C LEU A 241 -30.12 -8.14 -9.22
N THR A 242 -30.93 -9.19 -9.20
CA THR A 242 -32.40 -9.07 -9.20
C THR A 242 -32.93 -8.66 -7.82
N ARG A 243 -32.34 -9.21 -6.75
CA ARG A 243 -32.69 -8.85 -5.36
C ARG A 243 -32.23 -7.44 -4.99
N ASP A 244 -31.05 -7.05 -5.46
CA ASP A 244 -30.46 -5.75 -5.17
C ASP A 244 -29.92 -5.07 -6.46
N PRO A 245 -30.74 -4.23 -7.09
CA PRO A 245 -30.34 -3.48 -8.28
C PRO A 245 -29.22 -2.44 -8.03
N SER A 246 -28.87 -2.13 -6.77
CA SER A 246 -27.79 -1.19 -6.42
C SER A 246 -26.42 -1.76 -6.75
N LEU A 247 -26.27 -3.08 -6.66
CA LEU A 247 -25.02 -3.80 -6.92
C LEU A 247 -24.43 -3.50 -8.31
N LEU A 248 -25.28 -3.18 -9.29
CA LEU A 248 -24.82 -2.77 -10.62
C LEU A 248 -24.03 -1.45 -10.59
N ARG A 249 -24.44 -0.51 -9.73
CA ARG A 249 -23.75 0.77 -9.56
C ARG A 249 -22.51 0.59 -8.70
N ASP A 250 -22.60 -0.18 -7.63
CA ASP A 250 -21.45 -0.48 -6.77
C ASP A 250 -20.33 -1.20 -7.55
N ALA A 251 -20.68 -2.15 -8.42
CA ALA A 251 -19.73 -2.81 -9.33
C ALA A 251 -19.07 -1.83 -10.32
N GLN A 252 -19.78 -0.79 -10.77
CA GLN A 252 -19.22 0.24 -11.64
C GLN A 252 -18.23 1.14 -10.89
N LEU A 253 -18.58 1.59 -9.68
CA LEU A 253 -17.71 2.38 -8.82
C LEU A 253 -16.43 1.58 -8.49
N LEU A 254 -16.57 0.32 -8.11
CA LEU A 254 -15.48 -0.60 -7.82
C LEU A 254 -14.53 -0.76 -9.02
N ALA A 255 -15.07 -1.02 -10.21
CA ALA A 255 -14.26 -1.22 -11.41
C ALA A 255 -13.52 0.07 -11.82
N GLN A 256 -14.15 1.24 -11.67
CA GLN A 256 -13.49 2.53 -11.89
C GLN A 256 -12.40 2.80 -10.86
N ALA A 257 -12.63 2.47 -9.59
CA ALA A 257 -11.64 2.60 -8.53
C ALA A 257 -10.41 1.72 -8.83
N ALA A 258 -10.63 0.45 -9.15
CA ALA A 258 -9.56 -0.50 -9.48
C ALA A 258 -8.76 -0.08 -10.72
N ALA A 259 -9.45 0.33 -11.79
CA ALA A 259 -8.80 0.83 -13.00
C ALA A 259 -8.04 2.15 -12.75
N GLY A 260 -8.48 2.93 -11.76
CA GLY A 260 -7.87 4.17 -11.30
C GLY A 260 -6.66 4.02 -10.38
N GLY A 261 -6.27 2.78 -10.05
CA GLY A 261 -5.15 2.51 -9.15
C GLY A 261 -5.49 2.65 -7.66
N ALA A 262 -6.77 2.68 -7.29
CA ALA A 262 -7.14 2.59 -5.88
C ALA A 262 -6.79 1.21 -5.31
N GLU A 263 -6.23 1.19 -4.11
CA GLU A 263 -5.84 -0.06 -3.43
C GLU A 263 -7.00 -0.63 -2.60
N ALA A 264 -7.95 0.22 -2.18
CA ALA A 264 -9.18 -0.21 -1.51
C ALA A 264 -10.42 0.52 -2.03
N PHE A 265 -11.58 -0.15 -1.91
CA PHE A 265 -12.91 0.39 -2.15
C PHE A 265 -13.79 0.19 -0.91
N VAL A 266 -14.34 1.29 -0.38
CA VAL A 266 -15.09 1.29 0.88
C VAL A 266 -16.56 1.56 0.64
N THR A 267 -17.42 0.67 1.13
CA THR A 267 -18.87 0.81 1.09
C THR A 267 -19.51 0.48 2.44
N ARG A 268 -20.66 1.09 2.73
CA ARG A 268 -21.46 0.79 3.92
C ARG A 268 -22.34 -0.47 3.76
N ASP A 269 -22.40 -1.01 2.55
CA ASP A 269 -23.25 -2.14 2.23
C ASP A 269 -22.49 -3.46 2.44
N GLU A 270 -22.69 -4.07 3.61
CA GLU A 270 -22.06 -5.35 3.98
C GLU A 270 -22.39 -6.48 3.00
N ASN A 271 -23.60 -6.46 2.42
CA ASN A 271 -24.01 -7.46 1.43
C ASN A 271 -23.25 -7.25 0.12
N ALA A 272 -23.08 -6.00 -0.31
CA ALA A 272 -22.27 -5.67 -1.48
C ALA A 272 -20.79 -6.06 -1.27
N VAL A 273 -20.22 -5.89 -0.07
CA VAL A 273 -18.83 -6.31 0.23
C VAL A 273 -18.63 -7.78 -0.10
N GLY A 274 -19.47 -8.68 0.42
CA GLY A 274 -19.31 -10.12 0.20
C GLY A 274 -19.46 -10.53 -1.27
N ILE A 275 -20.51 -10.03 -1.93
CA ILE A 275 -20.83 -10.39 -3.32
C ILE A 275 -19.78 -9.83 -4.29
N LEU A 276 -19.43 -8.55 -4.15
CA LEU A 276 -18.48 -7.90 -5.05
C LEU A 276 -17.05 -8.38 -4.82
N SER A 277 -16.67 -8.74 -3.59
CA SER A 277 -15.35 -9.36 -3.32
C SER A 277 -15.19 -10.67 -4.08
N ALA A 278 -16.20 -11.53 -4.05
CA ALA A 278 -16.17 -12.79 -4.79
C ALA A 278 -16.16 -12.58 -6.31
N ALA A 279 -16.96 -11.63 -6.81
CA ALA A 279 -17.06 -11.33 -8.24
C ALA A 279 -15.81 -10.65 -8.81
N ALA A 280 -15.13 -9.80 -8.03
CA ALA A 280 -13.98 -9.02 -8.48
C ALA A 280 -12.63 -9.73 -8.30
N ALA A 281 -12.51 -10.69 -7.37
CA ALA A 281 -11.28 -11.41 -7.05
C ALA A 281 -10.52 -12.00 -8.26
N PRO A 282 -11.17 -12.50 -9.34
CA PRO A 282 -10.44 -13.01 -10.51
C PRO A 282 -9.80 -11.92 -11.38
N PHE A 283 -10.17 -10.66 -11.21
CA PHE A 283 -9.88 -9.58 -12.17
C PHE A 283 -9.10 -8.40 -11.58
N THR A 284 -9.11 -8.23 -10.25
CA THR A 284 -8.45 -7.11 -9.57
C THR A 284 -8.02 -7.50 -8.16
N ASN A 285 -6.98 -6.83 -7.66
CA ASN A 285 -6.47 -6.99 -6.30
C ASN A 285 -6.98 -5.88 -5.35
N ILE A 286 -7.93 -5.05 -5.80
CA ILE A 286 -8.51 -4.01 -4.94
C ILE A 286 -9.20 -4.66 -3.74
N TRP A 287 -8.92 -4.15 -2.56
CA TRP A 287 -9.54 -4.65 -1.35
C TRP A 287 -10.91 -3.99 -1.12
N ILE A 288 -11.93 -4.77 -0.79
CA ILE A 288 -13.30 -4.28 -0.65
C ILE A 288 -13.73 -4.47 0.80
N SER A 289 -14.19 -3.41 1.45
CA SER A 289 -14.47 -3.45 2.88
C SER A 289 -15.53 -2.43 3.32
N THR A 290 -15.98 -2.56 4.57
CA THR A 290 -16.68 -1.47 5.25
C THR A 290 -15.70 -0.43 5.79
N PRO A 291 -16.16 0.80 6.18
CA PRO A 291 -15.31 1.76 6.86
C PRO A 291 -14.68 1.20 8.15
N ALA A 292 -15.45 0.44 8.93
CA ALA A 292 -14.96 -0.19 10.15
C ALA A 292 -13.88 -1.23 9.86
N ASP A 293 -14.11 -2.09 8.86
CA ASP A 293 -13.13 -3.10 8.45
C ASP A 293 -11.86 -2.45 7.88
N LEU A 294 -11.98 -1.36 7.11
CA LEU A 294 -10.83 -0.58 6.64
C LEU A 294 -9.99 -0.08 7.80
N LEU A 295 -10.62 0.46 8.84
CA LEU A 295 -9.89 0.93 10.02
C LEU A 295 -9.21 -0.22 10.74
N VAL A 296 -9.87 -1.37 10.88
CA VAL A 296 -9.26 -2.58 11.43
C VAL A 296 -8.10 -3.03 10.58
N HIS A 297 -8.22 -3.04 9.25
CA HIS A 297 -7.17 -3.46 8.33
C HIS A 297 -6.00 -2.48 8.27
N LEU A 298 -6.25 -1.17 8.37
CA LEU A 298 -5.18 -0.18 8.49
C LEU A 298 -4.52 -0.27 9.86
N ASP A 299 -5.27 -0.55 10.93
CA ASP A 299 -4.71 -0.90 12.24
C ASP A 299 -3.94 -2.22 12.13
N GLU A 300 -4.36 -3.19 11.32
CA GLU A 300 -3.68 -4.47 11.06
C GLU A 300 -2.47 -4.33 10.14
N ILE A 301 -2.44 -3.41 9.18
CA ILE A 301 -1.27 -3.09 8.34
C ILE A 301 -0.26 -2.30 9.17
N ARG A 302 -0.76 -1.35 9.97
CA ARG A 302 0.02 -0.65 10.98
C ARG A 302 0.56 -1.63 11.99
N ASP A 303 -0.25 -2.56 12.49
CA ASP A 303 0.11 -3.63 13.43
C ASP A 303 0.97 -4.69 12.76
N ALA A 304 0.79 -5.02 11.48
CA ALA A 304 1.70 -5.91 10.75
C ALA A 304 3.08 -5.25 10.54
N ALA A 305 3.11 -3.91 10.46
CA ALA A 305 4.31 -3.12 10.54
C ALA A 305 4.75 -2.78 11.98
N SER A 306 3.96 -3.10 13.01
CA SER A 306 4.14 -2.55 14.37
C SER A 306 3.60 -3.44 15.52
N TYR A 307 3.51 -4.77 15.46
CA TYR A 307 2.71 -5.58 16.40
C TYR A 307 3.20 -5.62 17.88
N SER A 308 2.23 -5.73 18.83
CA SER A 308 2.37 -5.61 20.32
C SER A 308 3.32 -6.60 21.00
N PRO A 309 4.48 -6.17 21.57
CA PRO A 309 5.38 -7.04 22.32
C PRO A 309 4.73 -7.67 23.56
N VAL A 310 3.75 -6.99 24.17
CA VAL A 310 3.13 -7.43 25.43
C VAL A 310 2.20 -8.63 25.24
N ARG A 311 1.65 -8.83 24.03
CA ARG A 311 0.85 -10.03 23.70
C ARG A 311 1.66 -11.15 23.05
N LEU A 312 2.94 -10.93 22.73
CA LEU A 312 3.75 -11.87 21.96
C LEU A 312 4.49 -12.91 22.77
N ARG A 313 4.64 -12.72 24.08
CA ARG A 313 4.99 -13.84 24.98
C ARG A 313 3.85 -14.87 25.07
N ASP A 314 2.63 -14.51 24.66
CA ASP A 314 1.41 -15.33 24.79
C ASP A 314 0.73 -15.70 23.45
N THR A 315 1.37 -15.48 22.28
CA THR A 315 0.73 -15.88 21.00
C THR A 315 0.64 -17.39 20.79
N GLY A 316 1.34 -18.17 21.61
CA GLY A 316 1.33 -19.64 21.56
C GLY A 316 1.89 -20.23 20.26
N PHE A 317 2.50 -19.44 19.38
CA PHE A 317 3.21 -20.00 18.23
C PHE A 317 4.49 -20.68 18.68
N THR A 318 4.73 -21.89 18.18
CA THR A 318 5.93 -22.66 18.49
C THR A 318 6.68 -23.04 17.21
N VAL A 319 8.01 -23.10 17.29
CA VAL A 319 8.85 -23.66 16.24
C VAL A 319 9.44 -24.94 16.75
N ALA A 320 9.27 -26.00 15.98
CA ALA A 320 9.86 -27.29 16.28
C ALA A 320 10.58 -27.86 15.05
N GLU A 321 11.51 -28.76 15.31
CA GLU A 321 12.08 -29.61 14.28
C GLU A 321 11.04 -30.66 13.87
N GLY A 322 10.78 -30.76 12.57
CA GLY A 322 9.80 -31.68 12.00
C GLY A 322 10.38 -33.08 11.81
N ASP A 323 9.70 -34.08 12.35
CA ASP A 323 10.05 -35.49 12.14
C ASP A 323 9.49 -36.06 10.82
N ALA A 324 9.70 -37.34 10.55
CA ALA A 324 9.23 -37.99 9.32
C ALA A 324 7.68 -38.12 9.24
N ARG A 325 6.95 -37.95 10.35
CA ARG A 325 5.49 -38.08 10.43
C ARG A 325 4.77 -36.77 10.11
N VAL A 326 5.46 -35.63 10.26
CA VAL A 326 4.89 -34.29 9.99
C VAL A 326 4.46 -34.12 8.51
N ASP A 327 4.98 -34.92 7.58
CA ASP A 327 4.64 -34.82 6.15
C ASP A 327 3.13 -34.85 5.84
N GLU A 328 2.37 -35.68 6.58
CA GLU A 328 0.93 -35.78 6.39
C GLU A 328 0.16 -34.64 7.08
N GLU A 329 0.78 -33.96 8.05
CA GLU A 329 0.22 -32.79 8.75
C GLU A 329 0.43 -31.49 7.96
N LEU A 330 1.45 -31.41 7.09
CA LEU A 330 1.75 -30.22 6.28
C LEU A 330 0.79 -30.00 5.11
N ARG A 331 -0.22 -30.88 4.92
CA ARG A 331 -1.25 -30.76 3.88
C ARG A 331 -1.90 -29.36 3.76
N PRO A 332 -2.16 -28.60 4.84
CA PRO A 332 -2.70 -27.25 4.76
C PRO A 332 -1.80 -26.24 4.01
N LEU A 333 -0.51 -26.55 3.82
CA LEU A 333 0.44 -25.71 3.08
C LEU A 333 0.44 -25.98 1.56
N LEU A 334 -0.49 -26.82 1.07
CA LEU A 334 -0.74 -27.01 -0.36
C LEU A 334 -1.23 -25.71 -0.98
N ASN A 335 -0.54 -25.22 -2.02
CA ASN A 335 -0.85 -23.93 -2.61
C ASN A 335 -1.84 -24.06 -3.78
N HIS A 336 -3.14 -24.06 -3.45
CA HIS A 336 -4.21 -24.08 -4.46
C HIS A 336 -4.20 -22.85 -5.37
N GLY A 337 -3.82 -21.68 -4.86
CA GLY A 337 -3.76 -20.44 -5.62
C GLY A 337 -2.71 -20.45 -6.75
N ALA A 338 -1.64 -21.24 -6.58
CA ALA A 338 -0.62 -21.47 -7.59
C ALA A 338 -0.89 -22.70 -8.48
N ASN A 339 -2.12 -23.26 -8.45
CA ASN A 339 -2.52 -24.48 -9.14
C ASN A 339 -1.65 -25.72 -8.83
N GLU A 340 -1.09 -25.80 -7.62
CA GLU A 340 -0.29 -26.94 -7.20
C GLU A 340 -1.17 -28.20 -7.02
N ARG A 341 -0.81 -29.29 -7.71
CA ARG A 341 -1.50 -30.58 -7.53
C ARG A 341 -0.98 -31.29 -6.29
N ARG A 342 -1.85 -32.05 -5.62
CA ARG A 342 -1.49 -32.86 -4.45
C ARG A 342 -0.31 -33.83 -4.69
N THR A 343 -0.18 -34.37 -5.91
CA THR A 343 0.95 -35.23 -6.29
C THR A 343 2.26 -34.46 -6.39
N GLN A 344 2.23 -33.23 -6.92
CA GLN A 344 3.39 -32.33 -6.99
C GLN A 344 3.81 -31.91 -5.58
N PHE A 345 2.86 -31.51 -4.73
CA PHE A 345 3.13 -31.18 -3.33
C PHE A 345 3.85 -32.30 -2.58
N LYS A 346 3.34 -33.54 -2.68
CA LYS A 346 3.99 -34.69 -2.05
C LYS A 346 5.39 -34.96 -2.61
N ALA A 347 5.61 -34.73 -3.90
CA ALA A 347 6.94 -34.87 -4.51
C ALA A 347 7.92 -33.78 -4.03
N THR A 348 7.48 -32.52 -3.99
CA THR A 348 8.25 -31.38 -3.46
C THR A 348 8.63 -31.62 -2.01
N LEU A 349 7.68 -32.01 -1.16
CA LEU A 349 7.92 -32.25 0.26
C LEU A 349 8.93 -33.38 0.50
N ARG A 350 8.80 -34.50 -0.21
CA ARG A 350 9.77 -35.62 -0.13
C ARG A 350 11.17 -35.20 -0.58
N SER A 351 11.26 -34.48 -1.70
CA SER A 351 12.52 -33.97 -2.23
C SER A 351 13.18 -32.98 -1.25
N ALA A 352 12.40 -32.06 -0.68
CA ALA A 352 12.87 -31.11 0.32
C ALA A 352 13.33 -31.80 1.62
N ALA A 353 12.56 -32.77 2.11
CA ALA A 353 12.93 -33.55 3.29
C ALA A 353 14.21 -34.36 3.07
N GLN A 354 14.39 -34.95 1.88
CA GLN A 354 15.63 -35.67 1.53
C GLN A 354 16.84 -34.72 1.50
N LYS A 355 16.69 -33.52 0.93
CA LYS A 355 17.75 -32.50 0.90
C LYS A 355 18.12 -32.01 2.29
N ALA A 356 17.15 -31.87 3.19
CA ALA A 356 17.39 -31.49 4.58
C ALA A 356 18.00 -32.62 5.42
N GLY A 357 17.67 -33.89 5.15
CA GLY A 357 17.92 -35.02 6.04
C GLY A 357 19.38 -35.46 6.30
N GLN A 358 20.39 -34.81 5.71
CA GLN A 358 21.81 -35.15 5.95
C GLN A 358 22.58 -34.07 6.72
N SER A 359 22.21 -32.79 6.60
CA SER A 359 22.90 -31.66 7.26
C SER A 359 22.04 -30.38 7.34
N GLY A 360 20.74 -30.49 7.07
CA GLY A 360 19.80 -29.38 7.06
C GLY A 360 18.78 -29.45 8.19
N SER A 361 17.83 -28.51 8.17
CA SER A 361 16.78 -28.42 9.18
C SER A 361 15.40 -28.37 8.51
N ARG A 362 14.42 -28.95 9.21
CA ARG A 362 13.01 -29.01 8.83
C ARG A 362 12.22 -28.26 9.89
N ARG A 363 12.15 -26.94 9.80
CA ARG A 363 11.42 -26.13 10.78
C ARG A 363 9.93 -26.13 10.47
N VAL A 364 9.12 -26.38 11.49
CA VAL A 364 7.66 -26.37 11.41
C VAL A 364 7.14 -25.39 12.45
N VAL A 365 6.26 -24.50 12.03
CA VAL A 365 5.64 -23.49 12.88
C VAL A 365 4.20 -23.91 13.15
N ARG A 366 3.86 -24.01 14.43
CA ARG A 366 2.49 -24.28 14.89
C ARG A 366 1.88 -23.05 15.53
N GLY A 367 0.57 -22.89 15.35
CA GLY A 367 -0.24 -21.88 16.03
C GLY A 367 -0.58 -22.27 17.47
N PRO A 368 -1.22 -21.35 18.22
CA PRO A 368 -1.66 -21.59 19.61
C PRO A 368 -2.65 -22.76 19.78
N ASP A 369 -3.32 -23.16 18.71
CA ASP A 369 -4.24 -24.31 18.64
C ASP A 369 -3.55 -25.60 18.15
N ASP A 370 -2.20 -25.62 18.10
CA ASP A 370 -1.35 -26.70 17.59
C ASP A 370 -1.49 -26.96 16.07
N SER A 371 -2.22 -26.10 15.35
CA SER A 371 -2.39 -26.18 13.90
C SER A 371 -1.12 -25.75 13.14
N ILE A 372 -0.88 -26.31 11.95
CA ILE A 372 0.27 -25.94 11.11
C ILE A 372 0.04 -24.53 10.54
N ALA A 373 0.95 -23.62 10.88
CA ALA A 373 0.95 -22.25 10.38
C ALA A 373 1.98 -22.02 9.26
N ALA A 374 3.13 -22.68 9.33
CA ALA A 374 4.17 -22.59 8.30
C ALA A 374 5.14 -23.77 8.37
N ALA A 375 5.90 -23.98 7.30
CA ALA A 375 7.06 -24.85 7.32
C ALA A 375 8.17 -24.33 6.40
N LEU A 376 9.41 -24.60 6.82
CA LEU A 376 10.63 -24.10 6.23
C LEU A 376 11.71 -25.18 6.27
N PHE A 377 12.11 -25.70 5.11
CA PHE A 377 13.15 -26.73 5.00
C PHE A 377 14.36 -26.17 4.26
N PHE A 378 15.53 -26.24 4.88
CA PHE A 378 16.77 -25.69 4.33
C PHE A 378 17.98 -26.54 4.70
N ALA A 379 19.06 -26.40 3.94
CA ALA A 379 20.35 -26.99 4.24
C ALA A 379 21.46 -26.06 3.77
N ALA A 380 22.56 -26.00 4.53
CA ALA A 380 23.78 -25.35 4.05
C ALA A 380 24.51 -26.32 3.11
N ALA A 381 24.92 -25.85 1.93
CA ALA A 381 25.66 -26.61 0.95
C ALA A 381 26.78 -25.75 0.36
N GLY A 382 28.01 -25.98 0.80
CA GLY A 382 29.14 -25.11 0.43
C GLY A 382 28.93 -23.70 0.95
N ASP A 383 28.85 -22.73 0.04
CA ASP A 383 28.71 -21.30 0.33
C ASP A 383 27.26 -20.78 0.19
N GLU A 384 26.29 -21.70 0.16
CA GLU A 384 24.89 -21.38 -0.06
C GLU A 384 24.00 -21.98 1.05
N LEU A 385 23.06 -21.18 1.56
CA LEU A 385 21.90 -21.69 2.29
C LEU A 385 20.77 -21.98 1.29
N ALA A 386 20.59 -23.27 0.99
CA ALA A 386 19.59 -23.77 0.07
C ALA A 386 18.25 -24.00 0.78
N VAL A 387 17.23 -23.21 0.46
CA VAL A 387 15.86 -23.38 0.96
C VAL A 387 15.04 -24.13 -0.08
N SER A 388 14.57 -25.33 0.30
CA SER A 388 13.87 -26.26 -0.59
C SER A 388 12.36 -26.31 -0.39
N PHE A 389 11.88 -25.76 0.72
CA PHE A 389 10.46 -25.61 1.03
C PHE A 389 10.27 -24.38 1.91
N PHE A 390 9.41 -23.44 1.52
CA PHE A 390 9.12 -22.26 2.35
C PHE A 390 7.68 -21.80 2.14
N ARG A 391 6.81 -22.16 3.08
CA ARG A 391 5.37 -21.91 2.95
C ARG A 391 4.76 -21.47 4.25
N VAL A 392 3.81 -20.55 4.13
CA VAL A 392 3.01 -20.01 5.22
C VAL A 392 1.55 -20.13 4.84
N ILE A 393 0.72 -20.61 5.77
CA ILE A 393 -0.72 -20.73 5.57
C ILE A 393 -1.35 -19.35 5.36
N SER A 394 -2.39 -19.29 4.52
CA SER A 394 -3.16 -18.06 4.36
C SER A 394 -3.85 -17.73 5.67
N SER A 395 -3.41 -16.66 6.31
CA SER A 395 -3.93 -16.15 7.57
C SER A 395 -3.63 -14.66 7.67
N PRO A 396 -4.32 -13.91 8.54
CA PRO A 396 -3.98 -12.51 8.81
C PRO A 396 -2.51 -12.30 9.21
N LEU A 397 -1.87 -13.31 9.81
CA LEU A 397 -0.47 -13.27 10.26
C LEU A 397 0.53 -13.77 9.22
N ALA A 398 0.09 -14.16 8.02
CA ALA A 398 0.94 -14.85 7.05
C ALA A 398 2.18 -14.02 6.64
N ARG A 399 2.00 -12.71 6.42
CA ARG A 399 3.10 -11.79 6.09
C ARG A 399 4.10 -11.67 7.23
N THR A 400 3.61 -11.57 8.47
CA THR A 400 4.45 -11.46 9.67
C THR A 400 5.25 -12.75 9.88
N LEU A 401 4.62 -13.91 9.73
CA LEU A 401 5.29 -15.20 9.80
C LEU A 401 6.35 -15.36 8.71
N ALA A 402 6.07 -14.92 7.47
CA ALA A 402 7.05 -14.91 6.37
C ALA A 402 8.26 -14.00 6.69
N ASN A 403 7.98 -12.74 7.06
CA ASN A 403 8.76 -11.89 7.98
C ASN A 403 9.80 -12.64 8.81
N GLN A 404 9.31 -13.27 9.87
CA GLN A 404 10.16 -13.86 10.89
C GLN A 404 10.94 -15.07 10.39
N LEU A 405 10.35 -15.88 9.50
CA LEU A 405 11.03 -17.03 8.92
C LEU A 405 12.20 -16.63 8.01
N ILE A 406 12.11 -15.52 7.29
CA ILE A 406 13.25 -14.98 6.53
C ILE A 406 14.37 -14.53 7.48
N HIS A 407 14.02 -13.96 8.62
CA HIS A 407 15.01 -13.56 9.60
C HIS A 407 15.65 -14.73 10.34
N LEU A 408 14.89 -15.79 10.61
CA LEU A 408 15.40 -17.08 11.04
C LEU A 408 16.41 -17.59 10.02
N LEU A 409 16.04 -17.67 8.74
CA LEU A 409 16.96 -18.06 7.66
C LEU A 409 18.23 -17.21 7.66
N ARG A 410 18.09 -15.89 7.82
CA ARG A 410 19.25 -14.98 7.89
C ARG A 410 20.18 -15.32 9.02
N ARG A 411 19.66 -15.55 10.22
CA ARG A 411 20.46 -15.97 11.38
C ARG A 411 21.17 -17.30 11.11
N GLU A 412 20.47 -18.28 10.55
CA GLU A 412 21.06 -19.60 10.26
C GLU A 412 22.16 -19.52 9.19
N ALA A 413 22.00 -18.67 8.17
CA ALA A 413 23.07 -18.44 7.20
C ALA A 413 24.30 -17.76 7.81
N VAL A 414 24.10 -16.78 8.68
CA VAL A 414 25.21 -16.13 9.42
C VAL A 414 25.94 -17.16 10.29
N LEU A 415 25.20 -18.02 11.00
CA LEU A 415 25.78 -19.09 11.81
C LEU A 415 26.52 -20.14 10.98
N ALA A 416 25.98 -20.47 9.79
CA ALA A 416 26.61 -21.39 8.85
C ALA A 416 27.81 -20.78 8.11
N GLY A 417 27.98 -19.45 8.14
CA GLY A 417 29.07 -18.75 7.48
C GLY A 417 28.98 -18.77 5.94
N VAL A 418 27.77 -18.85 5.38
CA VAL A 418 27.55 -18.84 3.93
C VAL A 418 27.44 -17.42 3.39
N GLU A 419 27.77 -17.20 2.12
CA GLU A 419 27.68 -15.89 1.46
C GLU A 419 26.39 -15.68 0.64
N ARG A 420 25.59 -16.73 0.42
CA ARG A 420 24.39 -16.65 -0.44
C ARG A 420 23.18 -17.42 0.09
N PHE A 421 21.98 -16.87 -0.13
CA PHE A 421 20.70 -17.59 -0.05
C PHE A 421 20.19 -17.98 -1.43
N VAL A 422 19.59 -19.16 -1.52
CA VAL A 422 18.77 -19.53 -2.68
C VAL A 422 17.51 -20.25 -2.21
N ILE A 423 16.34 -19.75 -2.61
CA ILE A 423 15.03 -20.35 -2.37
C ILE A 423 14.53 -20.98 -3.66
N ARG A 424 14.30 -22.30 -3.63
CA ARG A 424 13.96 -23.15 -4.78
C ARG A 424 12.52 -23.67 -4.75
N ASP A 425 11.70 -23.22 -3.80
CA ASP A 425 10.28 -23.61 -3.73
C ASP A 425 9.48 -22.82 -4.77
N GLN A 426 8.95 -23.51 -5.78
CA GLN A 426 8.19 -22.89 -6.87
C GLN A 426 6.75 -22.55 -6.47
N PHE A 427 6.24 -23.09 -5.36
CA PHE A 427 4.85 -22.92 -4.93
C PHE A 427 4.74 -22.19 -3.59
N MET A 428 5.68 -21.29 -3.30
CA MET A 428 5.62 -20.39 -2.15
C MET A 428 4.28 -19.66 -2.05
N SER A 429 3.83 -19.40 -0.82
CA SER A 429 2.59 -18.66 -0.62
C SER A 429 2.73 -17.18 -1.02
N PRO A 430 1.64 -16.49 -1.42
CA PRO A 430 1.69 -15.07 -1.78
C PRO A 430 2.33 -14.19 -0.71
N ALA A 431 2.10 -14.51 0.57
CA ALA A 431 2.70 -13.80 1.70
C ALA A 431 4.24 -13.89 1.71
N VAL A 432 4.82 -15.03 1.32
CA VAL A 432 6.27 -15.18 1.19
C VAL A 432 6.78 -14.37 0.01
N LEU A 433 6.17 -14.55 -1.17
CA LEU A 433 6.58 -13.86 -2.40
C LEU A 433 6.60 -12.33 -2.25
N ASN A 434 5.61 -11.76 -1.56
CA ASN A 434 5.50 -10.32 -1.35
C ASN A 434 6.58 -9.75 -0.40
N VAL A 435 7.12 -10.57 0.50
CA VAL A 435 8.11 -10.14 1.49
C VAL A 435 9.54 -10.25 0.96
N LEU A 436 9.80 -11.18 0.04
CA LEU A 436 11.15 -11.46 -0.47
C LEU A 436 11.88 -10.19 -0.98
N PRO A 437 11.28 -9.33 -1.84
CA PRO A 437 11.95 -8.11 -2.30
C PRO A 437 12.30 -7.14 -1.17
N GLU A 438 11.42 -6.97 -0.18
CA GLU A 438 11.66 -6.10 0.99
C GLU A 438 12.83 -6.60 1.84
N CYS A 439 13.08 -7.90 1.79
CA CYS A 439 14.18 -8.57 2.47
C CYS A 439 15.42 -8.74 1.58
N GLY A 440 15.55 -8.00 0.48
CA GLY A 440 16.75 -8.00 -0.38
C GLY A 440 16.89 -9.22 -1.29
N PHE A 441 15.85 -10.05 -1.43
CA PHE A 441 15.84 -11.14 -2.40
C PHE A 441 15.43 -10.63 -3.78
N HIS A 442 16.07 -11.17 -4.81
CA HIS A 442 15.75 -10.92 -6.21
C HIS A 442 15.55 -12.24 -6.94
N ARG A 443 14.90 -12.18 -8.10
CA ARG A 443 14.74 -13.33 -9.00
C ARG A 443 16.08 -13.65 -9.67
N ASP A 444 16.46 -14.92 -9.63
CA ASP A 444 17.58 -15.48 -10.38
C ASP A 444 17.10 -16.73 -11.14
N GLY A 445 16.73 -16.56 -12.40
CA GLY A 445 15.99 -17.58 -13.15
C GLY A 445 14.65 -17.93 -12.49
N ASP A 446 14.44 -19.21 -12.22
CA ASP A 446 13.24 -19.72 -11.54
C ASP A 446 13.32 -19.59 -10.01
N ASP A 447 14.51 -19.34 -9.46
CA ASP A 447 14.79 -19.29 -8.03
C ASP A 447 14.78 -17.85 -7.50
N TRP A 448 14.80 -17.71 -6.18
CA TRP A 448 15.04 -16.44 -5.50
C TRP A 448 16.37 -16.46 -4.79
N ALA A 449 17.16 -15.40 -4.93
CA ALA A 449 18.48 -15.30 -4.32
C ALA A 449 18.68 -14.01 -3.55
N ALA A 450 19.54 -14.04 -2.53
CA ALA A 450 20.01 -12.87 -1.81
C ALA A 450 21.45 -13.08 -1.35
N ALA A 451 22.21 -11.99 -1.23
CA ALA A 451 23.54 -12.02 -0.61
C ALA A 451 23.41 -12.07 0.94
N VAL A 452 24.28 -12.85 1.57
CA VAL A 452 24.51 -12.83 3.01
C VAL A 452 25.68 -11.89 3.25
N ILE A 453 25.40 -10.71 3.80
CA ILE A 453 26.44 -9.71 4.07
C ILE A 453 26.44 -9.43 5.57
N THR A 454 27.58 -9.69 6.21
CA THR A 454 27.75 -9.57 7.65
C THR A 454 28.81 -8.53 8.00
N GLY A 455 28.73 -8.05 9.24
CA GLY A 455 29.72 -7.13 9.80
C GLY A 455 29.62 -5.70 9.29
N VAL A 456 30.70 -4.95 9.54
CA VAL A 456 30.82 -3.53 9.28
C VAL A 456 31.67 -3.30 8.02
N LEU A 457 31.05 -2.89 6.91
CA LEU A 457 31.71 -2.77 5.60
C LEU A 457 31.59 -1.35 5.01
N PRO A 458 32.62 -0.85 4.30
CA PRO A 458 32.48 0.38 3.52
C PRO A 458 31.50 0.19 2.36
N TRP A 459 30.87 1.28 1.91
CA TRP A 459 29.88 1.25 0.82
C TRP A 459 30.41 0.57 -0.46
N GLY A 460 31.68 0.80 -0.82
CA GLY A 460 32.28 0.18 -2.01
C GLY A 460 32.24 -1.36 -1.98
N ASP A 461 32.55 -1.96 -0.83
CA ASP A 461 32.54 -3.42 -0.67
C ASP A 461 31.10 -3.96 -0.67
N VAL A 462 30.16 -3.22 -0.07
CA VAL A 462 28.73 -3.57 -0.08
C VAL A 462 28.19 -3.53 -1.51
N ALA A 463 28.46 -2.46 -2.25
CA ALA A 463 28.05 -2.31 -3.64
C ALA A 463 28.61 -3.43 -4.52
N ALA A 464 29.88 -3.78 -4.34
CA ALA A 464 30.52 -4.88 -5.06
C ALA A 464 29.84 -6.24 -4.76
N ARG A 465 29.55 -6.54 -3.49
CA ARG A 465 28.86 -7.78 -3.08
C ARG A 465 27.42 -7.86 -3.59
N LEU A 466 26.77 -6.71 -3.79
CA LEU A 466 25.43 -6.63 -4.35
C LEU A 466 25.42 -6.61 -5.89
N GLY A 467 26.59 -6.71 -6.55
CA GLY A 467 26.69 -6.63 -8.00
C GLY A 467 26.30 -5.25 -8.57
N MET A 468 26.29 -4.22 -7.73
CA MET A 468 26.03 -2.85 -8.14
C MET A 468 27.31 -2.30 -8.79
N ALA A 469 27.16 -1.62 -9.94
CA ALA A 469 28.30 -0.97 -10.57
C ALA A 469 28.99 -0.05 -9.55
N PRO A 470 30.33 -0.16 -9.36
CA PRO A 470 31.04 0.74 -8.47
C PRO A 470 30.78 2.14 -9.01
N ALA A 471 30.06 2.94 -8.22
CA ALA A 471 29.74 4.30 -8.58
C ALA A 471 31.07 5.06 -8.63
N GLY A 472 31.70 5.12 -9.81
CA GLY A 472 32.99 5.78 -9.99
C GLY A 472 32.91 7.19 -9.42
N ASP A 473 33.69 7.45 -8.37
CA ASP A 473 33.82 8.71 -7.62
C ASP A 473 32.50 9.49 -7.33
N ARG A 474 31.37 8.78 -7.30
CA ARG A 474 30.04 9.38 -7.09
C ARG A 474 29.67 9.27 -5.61
N SER A 475 29.14 10.38 -5.08
CA SER A 475 28.73 10.57 -3.69
C SER A 475 28.02 9.34 -3.10
N LEU A 476 28.31 9.04 -1.84
CA LEU A 476 27.55 8.10 -1.01
C LEU A 476 26.04 8.29 -1.23
N PRO A 477 25.25 7.19 -1.37
CA PRO A 477 23.80 7.29 -1.40
C PRO A 477 23.28 8.03 -0.16
N ALA A 478 22.11 8.66 -0.28
CA ALA A 478 21.47 9.32 0.86
C ALA A 478 21.33 8.34 2.04
N CYS A 479 21.55 8.81 3.28
CA CYS A 479 21.58 7.96 4.48
C CYS A 479 20.32 7.07 4.64
N ARG A 480 19.15 7.54 4.16
CA ARG A 480 17.90 6.76 4.15
C ARG A 480 17.97 5.52 3.26
N VAL A 481 18.65 5.61 2.12
CA VAL A 481 18.85 4.47 1.21
C VAL A 481 19.76 3.43 1.89
N LEU A 482 20.85 3.89 2.51
CA LEU A 482 21.77 3.01 3.23
C LEU A 482 21.10 2.36 4.46
N ALA A 483 20.24 3.08 5.18
CA ALA A 483 19.41 2.50 6.25
C ALA A 483 18.43 1.42 5.74
N GLY A 484 17.86 1.60 4.53
CA GLY A 484 17.05 0.59 3.87
C GLY A 484 17.84 -0.66 3.47
N LEU A 485 19.10 -0.48 3.08
CA LEU A 485 20.02 -1.59 2.81
C LEU A 485 20.40 -2.35 4.08
N GLU A 486 20.74 -1.67 5.19
CA GLU A 486 20.97 -2.33 6.48
C GLU A 486 19.74 -3.12 6.96
N ARG A 487 18.52 -2.61 6.69
CA ARG A 487 17.27 -3.31 7.01
C ARG A 487 17.11 -4.60 6.20
N SER A 488 17.24 -4.51 4.87
CA SER A 488 17.03 -5.64 3.97
C SER A 488 18.13 -6.70 4.08
N HIS A 489 19.35 -6.30 4.41
CA HIS A 489 20.53 -7.17 4.51
C HIS A 489 21.05 -7.35 5.94
N TRP A 490 20.17 -7.23 6.94
CA TRP A 490 20.53 -7.49 8.33
C TRP A 490 21.32 -8.81 8.46
N PRO A 491 22.46 -8.85 9.19
CA PRO A 491 22.98 -7.85 10.14
C PRO A 491 23.98 -6.82 9.59
N LEU A 492 24.07 -6.61 8.26
CA LEU A 492 24.99 -5.63 7.64
C LEU A 492 24.98 -4.26 8.32
N LYS A 493 26.17 -3.68 8.50
CA LYS A 493 26.37 -2.25 8.80
C LYS A 493 27.28 -1.58 7.78
N VAL A 494 26.82 -0.46 7.23
CA VAL A 494 27.57 0.32 6.21
C VAL A 494 28.36 1.45 6.88
N ARG A 495 29.67 1.50 6.67
CA ARG A 495 30.53 2.60 7.15
C ARG A 495 30.27 3.89 6.38
N ASP A 496 30.48 5.02 7.05
CA ASP A 496 30.35 6.36 6.49
C ASP A 496 28.95 6.63 5.91
N ALA A 497 27.93 5.91 6.40
CA ALA A 497 26.57 5.98 5.86
C ALA A 497 25.83 7.29 6.21
N GLY A 498 26.47 8.18 6.96
CA GLY A 498 25.83 9.38 7.51
C GLY A 498 24.74 9.07 8.54
N LEU A 499 24.66 7.83 9.03
CA LEU A 499 23.70 7.42 10.06
C LEU A 499 24.17 7.84 11.45
N LYS A 500 23.31 8.57 12.16
CA LYS A 500 23.62 9.02 13.53
C LYS A 500 23.65 7.82 14.47
N CYS A 501 24.66 7.78 15.33
CA CYS A 501 24.88 6.71 16.29
C CYS A 501 24.63 7.20 17.72
N PHE A 502 23.95 6.39 18.52
CA PHE A 502 23.52 6.77 19.86
C PHE A 502 23.88 5.71 20.89
N LEU A 503 24.36 6.16 22.05
CA LEU A 503 24.43 5.33 23.26
C LEU A 503 23.21 5.63 24.12
N VAL A 504 22.34 4.65 24.30
CA VAL A 504 21.06 4.80 25.02
C VAL A 504 21.10 4.00 26.33
N PRO A 505 21.06 4.68 27.49
CA PRO A 505 20.94 4.01 28.77
C PRO A 505 19.51 3.48 28.98
N ILE A 506 19.39 2.23 29.39
CA ILE A 506 18.12 1.59 29.73
C ILE A 506 18.23 0.86 31.07
N ARG A 507 17.15 0.88 31.86
CA ARG A 507 17.08 0.15 33.13
C ARG A 507 16.87 -1.35 32.87
N PRO A 508 17.30 -2.25 33.77
CA PRO A 508 17.17 -3.70 33.58
C PRO A 508 15.75 -4.17 33.21
N ALA A 509 14.72 -3.81 34.00
CA ALA A 509 13.37 -4.29 33.73
C ALA A 509 12.81 -3.90 32.33
N PRO A 510 12.91 -2.64 31.86
CA PRO A 510 12.59 -2.30 30.47
C PRO A 510 13.49 -2.98 29.44
N ALA A 511 14.77 -3.21 29.74
CA ALA A 511 15.68 -3.92 28.84
C ALA A 511 15.26 -5.39 28.67
N ASP A 512 14.89 -6.06 29.76
CA ASP A 512 14.43 -7.46 29.71
C ASP A 512 13.11 -7.60 28.95
N ALA A 513 12.22 -6.61 29.09
CA ALA A 513 10.92 -6.60 28.44
C ALA A 513 10.98 -6.21 26.96
N LEU A 514 11.84 -5.27 26.56
CA LEU A 514 11.91 -4.73 25.19
C LEU A 514 13.00 -5.37 24.33
N LEU A 515 14.10 -5.82 24.94
CA LEU A 515 15.19 -6.46 24.18
C LEU A 515 15.00 -7.98 24.14
N GLY A 516 14.31 -8.57 25.12
CA GLY A 516 13.99 -10.01 25.13
C GLY A 516 14.92 -10.88 25.97
N ARG A 517 15.53 -10.36 27.04
CA ARG A 517 16.48 -11.09 27.90
C ARG A 517 15.87 -12.04 28.95
N GLY A 518 14.55 -12.20 28.96
CA GLY A 518 13.83 -13.02 29.93
C GLY A 518 13.90 -14.52 29.64
N GLY A 519 15.05 -15.15 29.93
CA GLY A 519 15.13 -16.59 30.15
C GLY A 519 14.82 -16.90 31.62
N GLY A 520 13.68 -17.54 31.88
CA GLY A 520 13.37 -18.19 33.14
C GLY A 520 12.91 -19.61 32.85
N LEU A 521 13.77 -20.58 33.15
CA LEU A 521 13.59 -22.05 33.16
C LEU A 521 12.75 -22.67 32.02
N TRP A 522 13.37 -23.60 31.30
CA TRP A 522 12.86 -24.47 30.24
C TRP A 522 13.02 -23.96 28.79
N ASP A 523 14.06 -24.52 28.15
CA ASP A 523 14.16 -24.91 26.74
C ASP A 523 12.91 -24.69 25.88
N SER A 524 12.74 -23.48 25.36
CA SER A 524 11.94 -23.25 24.15
C SER A 524 12.72 -22.32 23.24
N ASP A 525 12.98 -22.79 22.02
CA ASP A 525 13.80 -22.10 21.01
C ASP A 525 13.23 -20.67 20.79
N PRO A 526 14.00 -19.59 21.08
CA PRO A 526 13.49 -18.20 21.14
C PRO A 526 13.16 -17.60 19.75
N VAL A 527 12.98 -18.45 18.74
CA VAL A 527 12.98 -18.12 17.32
C VAL A 527 11.72 -17.37 16.88
N LEU A 528 10.62 -17.48 17.63
CA LEU A 528 9.38 -16.73 17.38
C LEU A 528 8.99 -15.82 18.57
N GLY A 529 9.95 -15.11 19.15
CA GLY A 529 9.69 -13.87 19.90
C GLY A 529 9.25 -12.76 18.93
N LEU A 530 8.03 -12.84 18.43
CA LEU A 530 7.51 -12.29 17.16
C LEU A 530 7.58 -10.76 16.94
N SER A 531 8.09 -9.93 17.85
CA SER A 531 8.29 -8.50 17.54
C SER A 531 9.76 -8.18 17.36
N ARG A 532 10.12 -7.83 16.12
CA ARG A 532 11.41 -7.20 15.82
C ARG A 532 11.42 -5.72 16.11
N GLN A 533 10.25 -5.10 16.25
CA GLN A 533 10.10 -3.68 16.46
C GLN A 533 9.60 -3.40 17.87
N HIS A 534 10.16 -2.38 18.49
CA HIS A 534 9.80 -2.01 19.85
C HIS A 534 9.79 -0.50 19.96
N VAL A 535 8.99 0.01 20.89
CA VAL A 535 8.95 1.42 21.24
C VAL A 535 9.43 1.61 22.67
N TYR A 536 10.51 2.37 22.82
CA TYR A 536 10.99 2.84 24.10
C TYR A 536 10.47 4.25 24.36
N TYR A 537 9.70 4.42 25.43
CA TYR A 537 9.22 5.74 25.86
C TYR A 537 10.17 6.42 26.83
N ARG A 538 10.42 7.71 26.62
CA ARG A 538 11.26 8.54 27.49
C ARG A 538 10.75 9.98 27.55
N ALA A 539 11.33 10.76 28.46
CA ALA A 539 11.16 12.20 28.44
C ALA A 539 11.78 12.80 27.16
N PRO A 540 11.16 13.83 26.55
CA PRO A 540 11.66 14.43 25.30
C PRO A 540 13.06 15.06 25.44
N SER A 541 13.43 15.48 26.65
CA SER A 541 14.71 16.15 26.91
C SER A 541 15.77 15.19 27.46
N PRO A 542 17.03 15.25 26.97
CA PRO A 542 17.47 16.00 25.79
C PRO A 542 16.97 15.36 24.48
N SER A 543 16.64 16.17 23.48
CA SER A 543 16.13 15.72 22.18
C SER A 543 17.29 15.50 21.20
N VAL A 544 18.12 14.50 21.49
CA VAL A 544 19.31 14.17 20.68
C VAL A 544 19.07 13.03 19.68
N LEU A 545 18.02 12.24 19.88
CA LEU A 545 17.73 11.08 19.05
C LEU A 545 17.10 11.52 17.72
N GLU A 546 17.57 10.93 16.62
CA GLU A 546 17.10 11.24 15.28
C GLU A 546 17.11 9.97 14.44
N ALA A 547 16.06 9.79 13.62
CA ALA A 547 15.91 8.65 12.73
C ALA A 547 16.10 9.06 11.26
N PRO A 548 16.68 8.21 10.40
CA PRO A 548 17.22 6.88 10.74
C PRO A 548 18.55 6.96 11.49
N GLY A 549 18.83 5.97 12.35
CA GLY A 549 20.08 5.93 13.12
C GLY A 549 20.38 4.55 13.73
N ARG A 550 21.40 4.48 14.57
CA ARG A 550 21.84 3.25 15.26
C ARG A 550 21.90 3.46 16.76
N ILE A 551 21.49 2.46 17.53
CA ILE A 551 21.46 2.49 18.99
C ILE A 551 22.41 1.41 19.53
N LEU A 552 23.19 1.77 20.54
CA LEU A 552 23.82 0.86 21.49
C LEU A 552 23.05 0.92 22.81
N TRP A 553 22.59 -0.23 23.29
CA TRP A 553 21.84 -0.33 24.55
C TRP A 553 22.77 -0.58 25.72
N TYR A 554 22.92 0.43 26.58
CA TYR A 554 23.66 0.31 27.84
C TYR A 554 22.70 -0.01 28.99
N VAL A 555 22.84 -1.19 29.60
CA VAL A 555 21.99 -1.59 30.74
C VAL A 555 22.61 -1.08 32.03
N SER A 556 21.96 -0.09 32.66
CA SER A 556 22.54 0.65 33.79
C SER A 556 22.82 -0.21 35.03
N GLY A 557 21.96 -1.19 35.33
CA GLY A 557 22.13 -2.10 36.47
C GLY A 557 23.26 -3.12 36.27
N GLU A 558 23.63 -3.39 35.02
CA GLU A 558 24.68 -4.34 34.67
C GLU A 558 26.01 -3.68 34.27
N ALA A 559 26.02 -2.36 34.18
CA ALA A 559 27.14 -1.53 33.76
C ALA A 559 27.82 -2.01 32.47
N ARG A 560 27.05 -2.39 31.45
CA ARG A 560 27.58 -2.89 30.16
C ARG A 560 26.65 -2.59 28.98
N VAL A 561 27.23 -2.49 27.78
CA VAL A 561 26.47 -2.50 26.52
C VAL A 561 26.17 -3.94 26.15
N VAL A 562 24.89 -4.25 25.90
CA VAL A 562 24.42 -5.63 25.71
C VAL A 562 23.91 -5.91 24.30
N ALA A 563 23.56 -4.87 23.55
CA ALA A 563 22.92 -5.02 22.25
C ALA A 563 23.05 -3.76 21.40
N SER A 564 22.81 -3.92 20.11
CA SER A 564 22.60 -2.83 19.15
C SER A 564 21.25 -2.95 18.45
N SER A 565 20.61 -1.84 18.10
CA SER A 565 19.38 -1.82 17.31
C SER A 565 19.41 -0.71 16.26
N ARG A 566 18.57 -0.85 15.24
CA ARG A 566 18.29 0.21 14.27
C ARG A 566 17.24 1.17 14.85
N LEU A 567 17.42 2.48 14.67
CA LEU A 567 16.45 3.51 15.05
C LEU A 567 15.62 3.89 13.82
N ASP A 568 14.33 3.54 13.84
CA ASP A 568 13.42 3.70 12.71
C ASP A 568 12.61 5.00 12.79
N GLN A 569 12.23 5.42 13.99
CA GLN A 569 11.42 6.64 14.16
C GLN A 569 11.57 7.25 15.54
N VAL A 570 11.49 8.58 15.62
CA VAL A 570 11.35 9.32 16.88
C VAL A 570 10.12 10.22 16.75
N VAL A 571 9.19 10.11 17.70
CA VAL A 571 7.97 10.93 17.73
C VAL A 571 7.84 11.57 19.11
N VAL A 572 7.55 12.87 19.13
CA VAL A 572 7.25 13.62 20.36
C VAL A 572 5.80 14.09 20.28
N ALA A 573 4.97 13.64 21.22
CA ALA A 573 3.57 14.02 21.30
C ALA A 573 3.06 13.83 22.74
N ASP A 574 1.79 14.15 22.99
CA ASP A 574 1.18 13.86 24.28
C ASP A 574 1.06 12.34 24.52
N PRO A 575 1.02 11.89 25.79
CA PRO A 575 0.97 10.47 26.14
C PRO A 575 -0.20 9.70 25.54
N ALA A 576 -1.37 10.31 25.35
CA ALA A 576 -2.54 9.62 24.80
C ALA A 576 -2.36 9.37 23.30
N THR A 577 -1.86 10.35 22.55
CA THR A 577 -1.48 10.20 21.14
C THR A 577 -0.39 9.15 20.96
N LEU A 578 0.66 9.18 21.77
CA LEU A 578 1.74 8.18 21.71
C LEU A 578 1.25 6.78 22.06
N HIS A 579 0.42 6.64 23.08
CA HIS A 579 -0.18 5.36 23.42
C HIS A 579 -1.11 4.88 22.30
N GLY A 580 -1.98 5.72 21.75
CA GLY A 580 -2.84 5.35 20.62
C GLY A 580 -2.03 4.85 19.42
N ARG A 581 -0.93 5.54 19.09
CA ARG A 581 -0.07 5.25 17.94
C ARG A 581 0.90 4.09 18.15
N PHE A 582 1.29 3.76 19.39
CA PHE A 582 2.35 2.80 19.69
C PHE A 582 2.04 1.85 20.85
N ARG A 583 0.77 1.73 21.29
CA ARG A 583 0.32 0.76 22.31
C ARG A 583 0.69 -0.67 21.93
N HIS A 584 0.77 -0.92 20.64
CA HIS A 584 1.19 -2.15 20.01
C HIS A 584 2.69 -2.21 19.75
N LEU A 585 3.53 -1.30 20.21
CA LEU A 585 4.99 -1.47 20.13
C LEU A 585 5.68 -1.29 21.47
N GLY A 586 5.00 -0.67 22.42
CA GLY A 586 5.53 -0.38 23.74
C GLY A 586 5.09 -1.37 24.79
N VAL A 587 5.89 -1.47 25.85
CA VAL A 587 5.57 -2.25 27.07
C VAL A 587 4.79 -1.43 28.09
N LEU A 588 4.69 -0.11 27.88
CA LEU A 588 4.09 0.81 28.86
C LEU A 588 2.66 1.20 28.50
N GLY A 589 1.76 1.15 29.49
CA GLY A 589 0.42 1.73 29.37
C GLY A 589 0.44 3.25 29.46
N VAL A 590 -0.68 3.89 29.11
CA VAL A 590 -0.81 5.36 29.05
C VAL A 590 -0.37 6.07 30.35
N ASP A 591 -0.74 5.54 31.53
CA ASP A 591 -0.35 6.11 32.82
C ASP A 591 1.17 6.10 33.05
N GLN A 592 1.85 5.07 32.54
CA GLN A 592 3.30 4.94 32.64
C GLN A 592 4.01 5.86 31.64
N ILE A 593 3.41 6.13 30.48
CA ILE A 593 3.89 7.13 29.52
C ILE A 593 3.71 8.53 30.11
N GLN A 594 2.57 8.80 30.76
CA GLN A 594 2.28 10.07 31.45
C GLN A 594 3.37 10.40 32.48
N LYS A 595 3.81 9.41 33.26
CA LYS A 595 4.90 9.57 34.25
C LYS A 595 6.26 9.93 33.64
N ARG A 596 6.44 9.70 32.34
CA ARG A 596 7.67 10.05 31.59
C ARG A 596 7.52 11.36 30.81
N ALA A 597 6.32 11.92 30.75
CA ALA A 597 6.06 13.17 30.07
C ALA A 597 6.73 14.35 30.78
N ASN A 598 7.22 15.30 30.01
CA ASN A 598 7.71 16.58 30.49
C ASN A 598 6.99 17.69 29.71
N ARG A 599 6.44 18.68 30.42
CA ARG A 599 5.61 19.75 29.83
C ARG A 599 4.47 19.22 28.94
N GLY A 600 3.82 18.13 29.37
CA GLY A 600 2.69 17.53 28.65
C GLY A 600 3.07 16.58 27.51
N ASN A 601 4.35 16.49 27.11
CA ASN A 601 4.80 15.65 26.01
C ASN A 601 5.74 14.53 26.46
N ALA A 602 5.65 13.38 25.83
CA ALA A 602 6.63 12.29 25.94
C ALA A 602 7.28 12.04 24.57
N MET A 603 8.31 11.19 24.53
CA MET A 603 9.00 10.79 23.31
C MET A 603 8.92 9.28 23.15
N ALA A 604 8.43 8.84 22.00
CA ALA A 604 8.46 7.45 21.55
C ALA A 604 9.67 7.24 20.62
N VAL A 605 10.52 6.27 20.95
CA VAL A 605 11.69 5.86 20.17
C VAL A 605 11.39 4.49 19.60
N ARG A 606 11.03 4.42 18.31
CA ARG A 606 10.78 3.17 17.60
C ARG A 606 12.09 2.61 17.08
N PHE A 607 12.43 1.41 17.50
CA PHE A 607 13.65 0.72 17.10
C PHE A 607 13.34 -0.71 16.65
N ALA A 608 14.25 -1.26 15.85
CA ALA A 608 14.09 -2.59 15.28
C ALA A 608 15.40 -3.39 15.27
N ASP A 609 15.28 -4.68 15.01
CA ASP A 609 16.38 -5.56 14.57
C ASP A 609 17.50 -5.63 15.63
N THR A 610 17.11 -5.83 16.89
CA THR A 610 18.03 -5.87 18.02
C THR A 610 19.00 -7.06 17.93
N GLU A 611 20.28 -6.74 17.85
CA GLU A 611 21.40 -7.67 17.85
C GLU A 611 22.02 -7.74 19.24
N PHE A 612 21.97 -8.92 19.87
CA PHE A 612 22.62 -9.14 21.16
C PHE A 612 24.11 -9.41 21.01
N PHE A 613 24.88 -8.78 21.89
CA PHE A 613 26.32 -8.97 21.95
C PHE A 613 26.63 -10.30 22.62
N THR A 614 27.34 -11.18 21.91
CA THR A 614 27.88 -12.43 22.48
C THR A 614 28.94 -12.12 23.55
N ARG A 615 29.58 -10.95 23.48
CA ARG A 615 30.52 -10.42 24.48
C ARG A 615 30.10 -9.02 24.95
N PRO A 616 29.13 -8.89 25.87
CA PRO A 616 28.70 -7.57 26.35
C PRO A 616 29.87 -6.69 26.82
N VAL A 617 29.92 -5.44 26.34
CA VAL A 617 31.06 -4.54 26.56
C VAL A 617 30.89 -3.77 27.87
N SER A 618 31.75 -4.06 28.85
CA SER A 618 31.67 -3.46 30.19
C SER A 618 31.97 -1.95 30.22
N LEU A 619 31.44 -1.23 31.23
CA LEU A 619 31.73 0.18 31.46
C LEU A 619 33.24 0.47 31.60
N ARG A 620 33.97 -0.40 32.29
CA ARG A 620 35.43 -0.29 32.41
C ARG A 620 36.09 -0.28 31.03
N ARG A 621 35.58 -1.10 30.13
CA ARG A 621 36.09 -1.23 28.77
C ARG A 621 35.72 -0.04 27.89
N LEU A 622 34.48 0.45 27.98
CA LEU A 622 34.05 1.69 27.31
C LEU A 622 34.96 2.88 27.70
N ARG A 623 35.22 3.06 29.00
CA ARG A 623 36.11 4.12 29.51
C ARG A 623 37.54 4.00 28.99
N ALA A 624 38.01 2.77 28.79
CA ALA A 624 39.34 2.52 28.21
C ALA A 624 39.39 2.83 26.69
N MET A 625 38.26 2.81 25.98
CA MET A 625 38.19 3.18 24.57
C MET A 625 38.21 4.70 24.38
N THR A 626 37.38 5.42 25.15
CA THR A 626 37.29 6.88 25.19
C THR A 626 36.38 7.35 26.32
N SER A 627 36.61 8.55 26.88
CA SER A 627 35.72 9.17 27.85
C SER A 627 34.37 9.58 27.25
N GLN A 628 34.26 9.70 25.92
CA GLN A 628 33.00 10.02 25.25
C GLN A 628 31.96 8.88 25.34
N LEU A 629 32.41 7.64 25.53
CA LEU A 629 31.57 6.46 25.72
C LEU A 629 31.14 6.26 27.17
N GLU A 630 31.49 7.16 28.08
CA GLU A 630 30.96 7.14 29.43
C GLU A 630 29.45 7.41 29.39
N PRO A 631 28.61 6.46 29.86
CA PRO A 631 27.16 6.54 29.74
C PRO A 631 26.61 7.61 30.67
N LEU A 632 25.76 8.47 30.12
CA LEU A 632 25.00 9.46 30.86
C LEU A 632 23.65 8.89 31.29
N PRO A 633 22.91 9.54 32.21
CA PRO A 633 21.52 9.18 32.53
C PRO A 633 20.53 9.37 31.37
N SER A 634 20.94 10.02 30.28
CA SER A 634 20.15 10.26 29.07
C SER A 634 20.86 9.76 27.82
N PRO A 635 20.14 9.53 26.71
CA PRO A 635 20.75 9.23 25.42
C PRO A 635 21.82 10.25 25.05
N ARG A 636 22.87 9.78 24.37
CA ARG A 636 23.96 10.60 23.86
C ARG A 636 24.26 10.20 22.42
N GLN A 637 24.47 11.19 21.55
CA GLN A 637 25.06 10.95 20.24
C GLN A 637 26.55 10.66 20.39
N ILE A 638 27.01 9.60 19.75
CA ILE A 638 28.41 9.19 19.72
C ILE A 638 28.90 9.18 18.27
N ASP A 639 30.21 9.32 18.10
CA ASP A 639 30.82 9.24 16.78
C ASP A 639 30.68 7.83 16.21
N GLU A 640 30.47 7.73 14.89
CA GLU A 640 30.30 6.45 14.19
C GLU A 640 31.49 5.51 14.43
N LYS A 641 32.71 6.06 14.46
CA LYS A 641 33.94 5.32 14.78
C LYS A 641 33.86 4.64 16.14
N ASP A 642 33.36 5.34 17.16
CA ASP A 642 33.25 4.78 18.51
C ASP A 642 32.10 3.78 18.60
N PHE A 643 31.00 4.01 17.88
CA PHE A 643 29.93 3.02 17.74
C PHE A 643 30.46 1.69 17.18
N PHE A 644 31.20 1.72 16.06
CA PHE A 644 31.70 0.50 15.44
C PHE A 644 32.76 -0.20 16.29
N ARG A 645 33.62 0.55 17.01
CA ARG A 645 34.56 -0.07 17.97
C ARG A 645 33.84 -0.86 19.06
N VAL A 646 32.73 -0.35 19.58
CA VAL A 646 31.94 -1.07 20.59
C VAL A 646 31.18 -2.24 19.96
N TYR A 647 30.61 -2.05 18.78
CA TYR A 647 29.86 -3.08 18.06
C TYR A 647 30.76 -4.28 17.68
N GLU A 648 31.91 -4.04 17.05
CA GLU A 648 32.87 -5.09 16.65
C GLU A 648 33.45 -5.84 17.86
N GLU A 649 33.62 -5.18 19.00
CA GLU A 649 34.06 -5.87 20.23
C GLU A 649 32.93 -6.70 20.87
N GLY A 650 31.69 -6.22 20.78
CA GLY A 650 30.52 -6.82 21.40
C GLY A 650 29.89 -7.97 20.62
N ALA A 651 29.88 -7.86 19.29
CA ALA A 651 29.34 -8.84 18.35
C ALA A 651 30.47 -9.39 17.45
N PRO A 652 31.43 -10.16 17.99
CA PRO A 652 32.41 -10.86 17.16
C PRO A 652 31.69 -11.96 16.37
N GLY A 653 31.37 -11.65 15.11
CA GLY A 653 30.71 -12.53 14.15
C GLY A 653 30.58 -11.83 12.81
#